data_AF-Q5FJC6-F1
#
_entry.id   AF-Q5FJC6-F1
#
_cell.length_a   1.000
_cell.length_b   1.000
_cell.length_c   1.000
_cell.angle_alpha   90.00
_cell.angle_beta   90.00
_cell.angle_gamma   90.00
#
_symmetry.space_group_name_H-M   'P 1'
#
loop_
_entity.id
_entity.type
_entity.pdbx_description
1 polymer ?
#
loop_
_entity_poly.entity_id
_entity_poly.type
_entity_poly.pdbx_seq_one_letter_code
_entity_poly.pdbx_strand_id
1 'polypeptide(L)'
;MKYNQYAYVETDFDNQVRELIDINFLPRNYEDWSFSDLLAKLVKNAIAEAKTDAAKSAKLSEFAVSDHETLTDFLKQKPESIGTAQFYNVALQLLGYHVHYDYDFADPTGFMQKTALPFVQDINDTHKLISAFYRLLNTRTKNGQILLDVMAGKGYFTQFWGQNQFKFFNGKSIPVFDTSKVIREVVYVETDLDTDHDGKSDLIQVTVFRPVETNNGLKVPALYTASPYFGGIIANEKRNHSVDENLSDATEWNDPQYVHSPIVKAEKPDGSNHPTTEEAVHKSSYPLNEYMLARGFASVFAGAIGTRGSDGVRITGAPEETESAAAVIEWLHGDRIAYTDRTRTMQTKADWCNGNIGMTGRSYLGTLQIAIATTGVKGLKTVVSEAAISSWYDYYREHGLVIAPEACQGEDLDLLAETCESNLWDAGSYLKIKPEYDKMQKQLLEKEDRTTGQYSDFWEARNYRHHADGIKCSWISVHGLNDWNVKPKNVYKIWQLVSKMPMKHHLFLHQGPHYNMNNFVSIDFTDLMNLWFVHELLDVENNAYNQWPTVMIQDNLQADKWHEEKDWNDKLGREKIYFPTDDDELLQDGDSHAEKSFTDVGGIEFKKAGISESEWEYKFISGDEKWAKPSLRFTTDEFIHPTTIVGRPEVKVRVKGSLPKGQISVALVELGERQRLTATPKFLMRGGQELGYKFGTDTLQEFVPDKKTKAKLITKAHMNLQNYKDMKKPEHIDADKFYDLDFLLQPTYYTIPSGSKLALIIYSTDEGMTKRPLEEETYTIDLANTEIKFYEK
;
A
#
# COMPACT_ATOMS: atom_id res chain seq x y z
N MET A 1 14.19 -5.85 -17.67
CA MET A 1 13.47 -5.97 -16.40
C MET A 1 12.72 -7.28 -16.40
N LYS A 2 12.71 -7.99 -15.27
CA LYS A 2 11.94 -9.21 -15.07
C LYS A 2 10.48 -8.88 -14.77
N TYR A 3 9.57 -9.42 -15.56
CA TYR A 3 8.12 -9.37 -15.34
C TYR A 3 7.73 -10.59 -14.50
N ASN A 4 8.19 -10.64 -13.25
CA ASN A 4 7.95 -11.79 -12.37
C ASN A 4 6.44 -12.04 -12.26
N GLN A 5 6.08 -13.32 -12.19
CA GLN A 5 4.70 -13.78 -12.19
C GLN A 5 4.52 -14.83 -11.11
N TYR A 6 3.76 -14.47 -10.08
CA TYR A 6 3.47 -15.33 -8.93
C TYR A 6 2.03 -15.81 -8.95
N ALA A 7 1.13 -15.17 -9.72
CA ALA A 7 -0.29 -15.51 -9.73
C ALA A 7 -0.66 -16.64 -10.68
N TYR A 8 0.26 -17.16 -11.50
CA TYR A 8 -0.03 -18.28 -12.41
C TYR A 8 -0.25 -19.58 -11.63
N VAL A 9 -1.47 -20.11 -11.68
CA VAL A 9 -1.81 -21.39 -11.03
C VAL A 9 -1.43 -22.51 -11.99
N GLU A 10 -0.63 -23.47 -11.53
CA GLU A 10 -0.33 -24.68 -12.31
C GLU A 10 -1.64 -25.40 -12.65
N THR A 11 -1.85 -25.69 -13.94
CA THR A 11 -3.12 -26.22 -14.45
C THR A 11 -2.84 -27.42 -15.34
N ASP A 12 -3.47 -28.56 -15.05
CA ASP A 12 -3.35 -29.74 -15.91
C ASP A 12 -4.02 -29.54 -17.28
N PHE A 13 -3.65 -30.38 -18.26
CA PHE A 13 -4.10 -30.23 -19.64
C PHE A 13 -5.63 -30.24 -19.79
N ASP A 14 -6.33 -31.10 -19.07
CA ASP A 14 -7.80 -31.21 -19.18
C ASP A 14 -8.48 -29.92 -18.70
N ASN A 15 -7.97 -29.33 -17.61
CA ASN A 15 -8.42 -28.03 -17.13
C ASN A 15 -8.04 -26.89 -18.07
N GLN A 16 -6.84 -26.92 -18.68
CA GLN A 16 -6.46 -25.95 -19.71
C GLN A 16 -7.45 -25.97 -20.88
N VAL A 17 -7.75 -27.16 -21.42
CA VAL A 17 -8.72 -27.36 -22.50
C VAL A 17 -10.10 -26.85 -22.10
N ARG A 18 -10.58 -27.23 -20.91
CA ARG A 18 -11.88 -26.80 -20.37
C ARG A 18 -11.99 -25.28 -20.33
N GLU A 19 -11.00 -24.62 -19.76
CA GLU A 19 -11.00 -23.16 -19.63
C GLU A 19 -10.92 -22.46 -20.99
N LEU A 20 -10.06 -22.92 -21.91
CA LEU A 20 -9.95 -22.34 -23.25
C LEU A 20 -11.25 -22.48 -24.07
N ILE A 21 -11.95 -23.61 -23.92
CA ILE A 21 -13.27 -23.82 -24.54
C ILE A 21 -14.29 -22.87 -23.89
N ASP A 22 -14.28 -22.74 -22.56
CA ASP A 22 -15.23 -21.91 -21.83
C ASP A 22 -15.15 -20.41 -22.20
N ILE A 23 -13.96 -19.94 -22.57
CA ILE A 23 -13.72 -18.58 -23.06
C ILE A 23 -13.78 -18.46 -24.60
N ASN A 24 -14.35 -19.44 -25.30
CA ASN A 24 -14.45 -19.49 -26.77
C ASN A 24 -13.11 -19.33 -27.53
N PHE A 25 -11.99 -19.65 -26.87
CA PHE A 25 -10.67 -19.55 -27.48
C PHE A 25 -10.30 -20.83 -28.24
N LEU A 26 -10.63 -22.00 -27.69
CA LEU A 26 -10.40 -23.31 -28.30
C LEU A 26 -11.72 -23.91 -28.83
N PRO A 27 -11.74 -24.53 -30.03
CA PRO A 27 -12.92 -25.26 -30.51
C PRO A 27 -13.27 -26.44 -29.60
N ARG A 28 -14.57 -26.75 -29.46
CA ARG A 28 -15.02 -27.87 -28.62
C ARG A 28 -14.58 -29.25 -29.14
N ASN A 29 -14.31 -29.36 -30.43
CA ASN A 29 -13.89 -30.58 -31.10
C ASN A 29 -12.44 -30.46 -31.59
N TYR A 30 -11.56 -29.84 -30.79
CA TYR A 30 -10.19 -29.50 -31.19
C TYR A 30 -9.37 -30.72 -31.63
N GLU A 31 -9.75 -31.93 -31.20
CA GLU A 31 -9.14 -33.20 -31.58
C GLU A 31 -9.27 -33.50 -33.08
N ASP A 32 -10.31 -32.96 -33.72
CA ASP A 32 -10.54 -33.10 -35.17
C ASP A 32 -9.71 -32.09 -36.01
N TRP A 33 -9.06 -31.12 -35.36
CA TRP A 33 -8.37 -30.03 -36.05
C TRP A 33 -6.92 -30.41 -36.37
N SER A 34 -6.49 -30.06 -37.59
CA SER A 34 -5.07 -30.14 -37.94
C SER A 34 -4.25 -29.15 -37.11
N PHE A 35 -2.96 -29.44 -36.91
CA PHE A 35 -2.04 -28.54 -36.22
C PHE A 35 -2.04 -27.13 -36.82
N SER A 36 -1.93 -27.04 -38.15
CA SER A 36 -1.91 -25.77 -38.88
C SER A 36 -3.21 -24.97 -38.69
N ASP A 37 -4.37 -25.61 -38.79
CA ASP A 37 -5.65 -24.93 -38.63
C ASP A 37 -5.86 -24.45 -37.19
N LEU A 38 -5.43 -25.27 -36.23
CA LEU A 38 -5.49 -24.93 -34.80
C LEU A 38 -4.58 -23.74 -34.48
N LEU A 39 -3.31 -23.77 -34.92
CA LEU A 39 -2.38 -22.65 -34.77
C LEU A 39 -2.95 -21.35 -35.34
N ALA A 40 -3.46 -21.40 -36.58
CA ALA A 40 -4.09 -20.25 -37.21
C ALA A 40 -5.28 -19.73 -36.38
N LYS A 41 -6.16 -20.62 -35.92
CA LYS A 41 -7.33 -20.26 -35.11
C LYS A 41 -6.95 -19.57 -33.80
N LEU A 42 -5.98 -20.12 -33.06
CA LEU A 42 -5.57 -19.60 -31.76
C LEU A 42 -4.89 -18.22 -31.89
N VAL A 43 -3.99 -18.02 -32.86
CA VAL A 43 -3.40 -16.70 -33.14
C VAL A 43 -4.49 -15.69 -33.52
N LYS A 44 -5.38 -16.05 -34.45
CA LYS A 44 -6.47 -15.19 -34.91
C LYS A 44 -7.42 -14.80 -33.76
N ASN A 45 -7.68 -15.70 -32.82
CA ASN A 45 -8.51 -15.42 -31.66
C ASN A 45 -7.83 -14.40 -30.71
N ALA A 46 -6.50 -14.47 -30.53
CA ALA A 46 -5.74 -13.48 -29.74
C ALA A 46 -5.72 -12.07 -30.37
N ILE A 47 -5.82 -11.97 -31.70
CA ILE A 47 -5.95 -10.70 -32.45
C ILE A 47 -7.40 -10.19 -32.35
N ALA A 48 -7.83 -9.84 -31.14
CA ALA A 48 -9.21 -9.51 -30.79
C ALA A 48 -9.73 -8.21 -31.43
N GLU A 49 -8.85 -7.33 -31.90
CA GLU A 49 -9.20 -6.09 -32.59
C GLU A 49 -9.83 -6.33 -33.97
N ALA A 50 -9.39 -7.39 -34.67
CA ALA A 50 -9.96 -7.78 -35.96
C ALA A 50 -11.24 -8.60 -35.73
N LYS A 51 -12.38 -8.11 -36.18
CA LYS A 51 -13.71 -8.66 -35.84
C LYS A 51 -14.25 -9.70 -36.83
N THR A 52 -13.70 -9.78 -38.04
CA THR A 52 -14.08 -10.79 -39.04
C THR A 52 -12.92 -11.74 -39.31
N ASP A 53 -13.22 -12.96 -39.75
CA ASP A 53 -12.19 -13.94 -40.08
C ASP A 53 -11.24 -13.44 -41.17
N ALA A 54 -11.76 -12.77 -42.21
CA ALA A 54 -10.97 -12.18 -43.27
C ALA A 54 -9.98 -11.11 -42.76
N ALA A 55 -10.42 -10.24 -41.86
CA ALA A 55 -9.55 -9.24 -41.23
C ALA A 55 -8.47 -9.91 -40.37
N LYS A 56 -8.83 -10.95 -39.60
CA LYS A 56 -7.89 -11.73 -38.80
C LYS A 56 -6.86 -12.46 -39.69
N SER A 57 -7.29 -13.03 -40.82
CA SER A 57 -6.39 -13.65 -41.81
C SER A 57 -5.40 -12.66 -42.39
N ALA A 58 -5.85 -11.45 -42.75
CA ALA A 58 -4.96 -10.41 -43.26
C ALA A 58 -3.89 -10.03 -42.22
N LYS A 59 -4.27 -9.95 -40.94
CA LYS A 59 -3.35 -9.64 -39.84
C LYS A 59 -2.23 -10.66 -39.66
N LEU A 60 -2.41 -11.93 -40.04
CA LEU A 60 -1.34 -12.94 -39.94
C LEU A 60 -0.11 -12.61 -40.79
N SER A 61 -0.24 -11.75 -41.81
CA SER A 61 0.90 -11.34 -42.64
C SER A 61 1.80 -10.31 -41.94
N GLU A 62 1.30 -9.69 -40.86
CA GLU A 62 2.04 -8.74 -40.03
C GLU A 62 2.88 -9.41 -38.94
N PHE A 63 2.75 -10.73 -38.77
CA PHE A 63 3.53 -11.55 -37.83
C PHE A 63 4.58 -12.37 -38.58
N ALA A 64 5.68 -12.67 -37.91
CA ALA A 64 6.79 -13.44 -38.47
C ALA A 64 7.17 -14.62 -37.57
N VAL A 65 7.59 -15.72 -38.19
CA VAL A 65 8.14 -16.90 -37.50
C VAL A 65 9.68 -16.91 -37.55
N SER A 66 10.28 -16.20 -38.50
CA SER A 66 11.73 -16.01 -38.63
C SER A 66 12.04 -14.65 -39.25
N ASP A 67 13.33 -14.35 -39.46
CA ASP A 67 13.80 -13.15 -40.16
C ASP A 67 13.49 -13.13 -41.67
N HIS A 68 12.99 -14.23 -42.23
CA HIS A 68 12.71 -14.38 -43.66
C HIS A 68 11.34 -14.99 -43.98
N GLU A 69 10.52 -15.31 -42.98
CA GLU A 69 9.21 -15.97 -43.18
C GLU A 69 8.11 -15.37 -42.31
N THR A 70 7.00 -14.96 -42.95
CA THR A 70 5.79 -14.50 -42.27
C THR A 70 4.97 -15.67 -41.74
N LEU A 71 4.14 -15.43 -40.71
CA LEU A 71 3.23 -16.46 -40.20
C LEU A 71 2.21 -16.92 -41.28
N THR A 72 1.80 -16.01 -42.17
CA THR A 72 0.93 -16.37 -43.29
C THR A 72 1.61 -17.37 -44.23
N ASP A 73 2.87 -17.14 -44.59
CA ASP A 73 3.60 -18.01 -45.50
C ASP A 73 3.94 -19.35 -44.84
N PHE A 74 4.28 -19.35 -43.55
CA PHE A 74 4.45 -20.55 -42.75
C PHE A 74 3.19 -21.43 -42.75
N LEU A 75 2.02 -20.85 -42.49
CA LEU A 75 0.74 -21.59 -42.47
C LEU A 75 0.34 -22.14 -43.85
N LYS A 76 0.73 -21.50 -44.96
CA LYS A 76 0.48 -22.04 -46.31
C LYS A 76 1.18 -23.38 -46.55
N GLN A 77 2.27 -23.65 -45.82
CA GLN A 77 3.00 -24.92 -45.91
C GLN A 77 2.28 -26.09 -45.22
N LYS A 78 1.15 -25.83 -44.52
CA LYS A 78 0.40 -26.81 -43.73
C LYS A 78 1.28 -27.55 -42.70
N PRO A 79 1.95 -26.81 -41.80
CA PRO A 79 2.85 -27.39 -40.81
C PRO A 79 2.12 -28.36 -39.87
N GLU A 80 2.79 -29.46 -39.51
CA GLU A 80 2.33 -30.43 -38.50
C GLU A 80 2.91 -30.13 -37.10
N SER A 81 3.86 -29.20 -37.01
CA SER A 81 4.53 -28.73 -35.79
C SER A 81 5.07 -27.32 -35.99
N ILE A 82 5.42 -26.61 -34.91
CA ILE A 82 6.13 -25.33 -34.98
C ILE A 82 7.38 -25.38 -34.10
N GLY A 83 8.50 -24.85 -34.60
CA GLY A 83 9.70 -24.70 -33.79
C GLY A 83 9.47 -23.71 -32.64
N THR A 84 10.14 -23.91 -31.52
CA THR A 84 10.00 -23.06 -30.33
C THR A 84 10.30 -21.59 -30.63
N ALA A 85 11.42 -21.30 -31.31
CA ALA A 85 11.74 -19.93 -31.72
C ALA A 85 10.68 -19.35 -32.68
N GLN A 86 10.16 -20.15 -33.60
CA GLN A 86 9.12 -19.73 -34.55
C GLN A 86 7.83 -19.32 -33.83
N PHE A 87 7.39 -20.11 -32.85
CA PHE A 87 6.22 -19.77 -32.03
C PHE A 87 6.46 -18.49 -31.23
N TYR A 88 7.63 -18.34 -30.60
CA TYR A 88 7.89 -17.20 -29.74
C TYR A 88 8.20 -15.90 -30.48
N ASN A 89 8.61 -15.94 -31.74
CA ASN A 89 8.62 -14.76 -32.61
C ASN A 89 7.19 -14.20 -32.81
N VAL A 90 6.20 -15.06 -32.99
CA VAL A 90 4.77 -14.64 -33.04
C VAL A 90 4.28 -14.20 -31.66
N ALA A 91 4.58 -14.98 -30.62
CA ALA A 91 4.09 -14.73 -29.27
C ALA A 91 4.61 -13.40 -28.69
N LEU A 92 5.89 -13.07 -28.88
CA LEU A 92 6.45 -11.81 -28.38
C LEU A 92 5.77 -10.58 -28.99
N GLN A 93 5.37 -10.64 -30.26
CA GLN A 93 4.58 -9.58 -30.88
C GLN A 93 3.16 -9.50 -30.30
N LEU A 94 2.52 -10.63 -30.00
CA LEU A 94 1.23 -10.64 -29.28
C LEU A 94 1.36 -10.04 -27.86
N LEU A 95 2.50 -10.26 -27.21
CA LEU A 95 2.87 -9.68 -25.91
C LEU A 95 3.33 -8.21 -26.02
N GLY A 96 3.27 -7.59 -27.20
CA GLY A 96 3.58 -6.18 -27.42
C GLY A 96 5.06 -5.83 -27.50
N TYR A 97 5.95 -6.81 -27.62
CA TYR A 97 7.38 -6.58 -27.88
C TYR A 97 7.66 -6.40 -29.37
N HIS A 98 8.75 -5.71 -29.68
CA HIS A 98 9.13 -5.31 -31.01
C HIS A 98 10.48 -5.93 -31.38
N VAL A 99 10.50 -6.68 -32.48
CA VAL A 99 11.74 -7.24 -33.00
C VAL A 99 12.75 -6.14 -33.32
N HIS A 100 14.04 -6.47 -33.28
CA HIS A 100 15.21 -5.58 -33.40
C HIS A 100 15.40 -4.61 -32.23
N TYR A 101 14.31 -4.05 -31.67
CA TYR A 101 14.38 -3.08 -30.59
C TYR A 101 14.39 -3.73 -29.20
N ASP A 102 13.60 -4.78 -29.01
CA ASP A 102 13.53 -5.54 -27.75
C ASP A 102 14.23 -6.90 -27.86
N TYR A 103 14.06 -7.61 -28.99
CA TYR A 103 14.57 -8.97 -29.18
C TYR A 103 15.01 -9.24 -30.63
N ASP A 104 15.85 -10.26 -30.83
CA ASP A 104 16.29 -10.73 -32.15
C ASP A 104 15.51 -11.99 -32.59
N PHE A 105 15.20 -12.11 -33.87
CA PHE A 105 14.51 -13.29 -34.44
C PHE A 105 15.20 -14.62 -34.11
N ALA A 106 16.52 -14.59 -33.93
CA ALA A 106 17.34 -15.77 -33.65
C ALA A 106 17.26 -16.24 -32.19
N ASP A 107 16.84 -15.38 -31.24
CA ASP A 107 16.84 -15.69 -29.80
C ASP A 107 15.62 -15.14 -29.04
N PRO A 108 14.37 -15.43 -29.49
CA PRO A 108 13.17 -14.95 -28.78
C PRO A 108 13.05 -15.55 -27.37
N THR A 109 13.41 -16.83 -27.18
CA THR A 109 13.34 -17.47 -25.86
C THR A 109 14.42 -16.99 -24.89
N GLY A 110 15.61 -16.63 -25.38
CA GLY A 110 16.63 -16.00 -24.54
C GLY A 110 16.21 -14.61 -24.06
N PHE A 111 15.51 -13.83 -24.91
CA PHE A 111 14.86 -12.59 -24.47
C PHE A 111 13.80 -12.83 -23.39
N MET A 112 12.92 -13.82 -23.59
CA MET A 112 11.89 -14.19 -22.61
C MET A 112 12.52 -14.62 -21.27
N GLN A 113 13.55 -15.47 -21.31
CA GLN A 113 14.27 -15.89 -20.11
C GLN A 113 14.87 -14.71 -19.34
N LYS A 114 15.50 -13.74 -20.04
CA LYS A 114 16.07 -12.53 -19.43
C LYS A 114 15.00 -11.61 -18.81
N THR A 115 13.77 -11.68 -19.30
CA THR A 115 12.63 -10.89 -18.83
C THR A 115 11.68 -11.67 -17.91
N ALA A 116 12.09 -12.86 -17.46
CA ALA A 116 11.30 -13.77 -16.63
C ALA A 116 9.95 -14.18 -17.25
N LEU A 117 9.83 -14.11 -18.58
CA LEU A 117 8.67 -14.60 -19.30
C LEU A 117 8.78 -16.12 -19.51
N PRO A 118 7.72 -16.87 -19.19
CA PRO A 118 7.68 -18.33 -19.31
C PRO A 118 7.54 -18.74 -20.78
N PHE A 119 8.19 -19.84 -21.15
CA PHE A 119 8.07 -20.42 -22.48
C PHE A 119 8.15 -21.95 -22.43
N VAL A 120 7.51 -22.61 -23.38
CA VAL A 120 7.45 -24.08 -23.54
C VAL A 120 8.52 -24.49 -24.54
N GLN A 121 9.37 -25.44 -24.17
CA GLN A 121 10.54 -25.83 -24.98
C GLN A 121 10.21 -26.72 -26.19
N ASP A 122 9.07 -27.40 -26.19
CA ASP A 122 8.67 -28.36 -27.23
C ASP A 122 7.21 -28.13 -27.65
N ILE A 123 6.97 -27.88 -28.94
CA ILE A 123 5.65 -27.59 -29.53
C ILE A 123 5.45 -28.40 -30.82
N ASN A 124 5.66 -29.72 -30.70
CA ASN A 124 5.63 -30.67 -31.82
C ASN A 124 4.29 -31.38 -32.06
N ASP A 125 3.26 -31.09 -31.25
CA ASP A 125 1.92 -31.66 -31.40
C ASP A 125 0.83 -30.67 -30.97
N THR A 126 -0.43 -31.02 -31.22
CA THR A 126 -1.59 -30.17 -30.89
C THR A 126 -1.80 -29.97 -29.39
N HIS A 127 -1.49 -30.96 -28.56
CA HIS A 127 -1.63 -30.85 -27.10
C HIS A 127 -0.64 -29.83 -26.55
N LYS A 128 0.63 -29.91 -26.95
CA LYS A 128 1.67 -28.96 -26.53
C LYS A 128 1.42 -27.57 -27.11
N LEU A 129 0.88 -27.46 -28.31
CA LEU A 129 0.44 -26.18 -28.88
C LEU A 129 -0.66 -25.53 -28.02
N ILE A 130 -1.67 -26.31 -27.61
CA ILE A 130 -2.74 -25.85 -26.73
C ILE A 130 -2.16 -25.39 -25.38
N SER A 131 -1.28 -26.18 -24.76
CA SER A 131 -0.63 -25.79 -23.51
C SER A 131 0.25 -24.55 -23.65
N ALA A 132 0.99 -24.41 -24.76
CA ALA A 132 1.77 -23.22 -25.05
C ALA A 132 0.88 -21.98 -25.16
N PHE A 133 -0.30 -22.08 -25.81
CA PHE A 133 -1.28 -21.00 -25.87
C PHE A 133 -1.95 -20.71 -24.53
N TYR A 134 -2.30 -21.74 -23.75
CA TYR A 134 -2.83 -21.56 -22.40
C TYR A 134 -1.83 -20.78 -21.54
N ARG A 135 -0.55 -21.16 -21.59
CA ARG A 135 0.49 -20.45 -20.86
C ARG A 135 0.65 -19.02 -21.38
N LEU A 136 0.63 -18.83 -22.70
CA LEU A 136 0.76 -17.52 -23.35
C LEU A 136 -0.37 -16.55 -22.97
N LEU A 137 -1.62 -17.01 -22.89
CA LEU A 137 -2.75 -16.21 -22.43
C LEU A 137 -2.56 -15.73 -20.99
N ASN A 138 -1.94 -16.58 -20.16
CA ASN A 138 -1.54 -16.26 -18.80
C ASN A 138 -0.15 -15.58 -18.70
N THR A 139 0.53 -15.27 -19.80
CA THR A 139 1.85 -14.63 -19.75
C THR A 139 1.70 -13.12 -19.68
N ARG A 140 2.48 -12.50 -18.78
CA ARG A 140 2.57 -11.03 -18.67
C ARG A 140 3.14 -10.44 -19.97
N THR A 141 2.47 -9.42 -20.48
CA THR A 141 2.85 -8.69 -21.68
C THR A 141 3.77 -7.51 -21.32
N LYS A 142 4.31 -6.83 -22.33
CA LYS A 142 5.14 -5.63 -22.15
C LYS A 142 4.44 -4.52 -21.36
N ASN A 143 3.10 -4.46 -21.39
CA ASN A 143 2.32 -3.49 -20.61
C ASN A 143 2.11 -3.88 -19.14
N GLY A 144 2.59 -5.06 -18.71
CA GLY A 144 2.51 -5.55 -17.34
C GLY A 144 1.26 -6.39 -17.02
N GLN A 145 0.22 -6.36 -17.85
CA GLN A 145 -0.95 -7.24 -17.71
C GLN A 145 -0.70 -8.56 -18.42
N ILE A 146 -1.43 -9.63 -18.07
CA ILE A 146 -1.43 -10.86 -18.87
C ILE A 146 -2.06 -10.65 -20.26
N LEU A 147 -1.69 -11.46 -21.25
CA LEU A 147 -2.22 -11.35 -22.61
C LEU A 147 -3.75 -11.40 -22.66
N LEU A 148 -4.35 -12.21 -21.77
CA LEU A 148 -5.81 -12.29 -21.63
C LEU A 148 -6.46 -10.93 -21.34
N ASP A 149 -5.81 -10.09 -20.54
CA ASP A 149 -6.31 -8.75 -20.20
C ASP A 149 -6.08 -7.75 -21.34
N VAL A 150 -5.02 -7.89 -22.12
CA VAL A 150 -4.85 -7.13 -23.37
C VAL A 150 -5.98 -7.48 -24.36
N MET A 151 -6.35 -8.76 -24.45
CA MET A 151 -7.51 -9.19 -25.24
C MET A 151 -8.82 -8.64 -24.65
N ALA A 152 -8.96 -8.58 -23.32
CA ALA A 152 -10.10 -7.97 -22.65
C ALA A 152 -10.25 -6.48 -23.01
N GLY A 153 -9.15 -5.71 -22.96
CA GLY A 153 -9.12 -4.31 -23.38
C GLY A 153 -9.51 -4.10 -24.85
N LYS A 154 -9.26 -5.10 -25.70
CA LYS A 154 -9.71 -5.14 -27.11
C LYS A 154 -11.16 -5.61 -27.30
N GLY A 155 -11.87 -5.90 -26.20
CA GLY A 155 -13.26 -6.32 -26.18
C GLY A 155 -13.48 -7.80 -26.47
N TYR A 156 -12.50 -8.67 -26.20
CA TYR A 156 -12.66 -10.12 -26.41
C TYR A 156 -13.83 -10.69 -25.60
N PHE A 157 -13.99 -10.26 -24.35
CA PHE A 157 -15.00 -10.81 -23.44
C PHE A 157 -16.40 -10.19 -23.56
N THR A 158 -16.59 -9.16 -24.41
CA THR A 158 -17.92 -8.56 -24.61
C THR A 158 -18.91 -9.55 -25.22
N GLN A 159 -18.43 -10.64 -25.84
CA GLN A 159 -19.26 -11.74 -26.33
C GLN A 159 -20.00 -12.50 -25.22
N PHE A 160 -19.58 -12.36 -23.96
CA PHE A 160 -20.17 -13.00 -22.79
C PHE A 160 -21.06 -12.06 -21.97
N TRP A 161 -21.10 -10.77 -22.31
CA TRP A 161 -21.95 -9.80 -21.61
C TRP A 161 -23.43 -10.19 -21.69
N GLY A 162 -24.15 -10.03 -20.58
CA GLY A 162 -25.54 -10.43 -20.46
C GLY A 162 -25.77 -11.89 -20.06
N GLN A 163 -24.71 -12.68 -19.85
CA GLN A 163 -24.84 -14.04 -19.28
C GLN A 163 -25.11 -14.06 -17.78
N ASN A 164 -24.99 -12.92 -17.08
CA ASN A 164 -25.29 -12.75 -15.65
C ASN A 164 -24.59 -13.75 -14.72
N GLN A 165 -23.31 -14.07 -14.98
CA GLN A 165 -22.53 -14.99 -14.16
C GLN A 165 -21.04 -14.63 -14.19
N PHE A 166 -20.32 -14.99 -13.12
CA PHE A 166 -18.87 -14.98 -13.13
C PHE A 166 -18.33 -16.03 -14.12
N LYS A 167 -17.18 -15.73 -14.72
CA LYS A 167 -16.34 -16.69 -15.41
C LYS A 167 -14.93 -16.57 -14.87
N PHE A 168 -14.24 -17.70 -14.81
CA PHE A 168 -12.89 -17.78 -14.28
C PHE A 168 -11.92 -18.35 -15.32
N PHE A 169 -10.69 -17.85 -15.31
CA PHE A 169 -9.58 -18.38 -16.08
C PHE A 169 -8.34 -18.39 -15.21
N ASN A 170 -7.67 -19.55 -15.12
CA ASN A 170 -6.53 -19.77 -14.22
C ASN A 170 -6.82 -19.32 -12.77
N GLY A 171 -8.03 -19.65 -12.29
CA GLY A 171 -8.50 -19.32 -10.94
C GLY A 171 -8.97 -17.88 -10.69
N LYS A 172 -8.85 -16.98 -11.69
CA LYS A 172 -9.11 -15.53 -11.56
C LYS A 172 -10.41 -15.14 -12.27
N SER A 173 -11.11 -14.13 -11.77
CA SER A 173 -12.28 -13.59 -12.45
C SER A 173 -11.87 -12.81 -13.70
N ILE A 174 -12.64 -12.97 -14.79
CA ILE A 174 -12.42 -12.30 -16.08
C ILE A 174 -13.57 -11.33 -16.41
N PRO A 175 -13.35 -10.28 -17.24
CA PRO A 175 -14.29 -9.17 -17.36
C PRO A 175 -15.47 -9.44 -18.30
N VAL A 176 -16.37 -10.30 -17.84
CA VAL A 176 -17.59 -10.75 -18.56
C VAL A 176 -18.86 -9.97 -18.17
N PHE A 177 -18.69 -8.85 -17.46
CA PHE A 177 -19.77 -7.97 -16.99
C PHE A 177 -19.92 -6.74 -17.90
N ASP A 178 -21.16 -6.30 -18.16
CA ASP A 178 -21.45 -5.16 -19.03
C ASP A 178 -21.11 -3.83 -18.33
N THR A 179 -19.85 -3.43 -18.45
CA THR A 179 -19.32 -2.19 -17.85
C THR A 179 -19.94 -0.93 -18.42
N SER A 180 -20.59 -0.98 -19.59
CA SER A 180 -21.31 0.18 -20.15
C SER A 180 -22.60 0.51 -19.40
N LYS A 181 -23.07 -0.42 -18.57
CA LYS A 181 -24.28 -0.30 -17.75
C LYS A 181 -24.01 -0.36 -16.25
N VAL A 182 -22.75 -0.28 -15.82
CA VAL A 182 -22.40 -0.32 -14.40
C VAL A 182 -23.23 0.71 -13.62
N ILE A 183 -23.76 0.28 -12.48
CA ILE A 183 -24.61 1.12 -11.65
C ILE A 183 -23.72 1.85 -10.66
N ARG A 184 -23.91 3.17 -10.54
CA ARG A 184 -23.18 4.03 -9.60
C ARG A 184 -24.18 4.88 -8.81
N GLU A 185 -24.52 4.42 -7.62
CA GLU A 185 -25.64 4.95 -6.83
C GLU A 185 -25.21 5.38 -5.43
N VAL A 186 -26.08 6.11 -4.73
CA VAL A 186 -25.85 6.63 -3.37
C VAL A 186 -26.98 6.20 -2.44
N VAL A 187 -26.62 5.87 -1.20
CA VAL A 187 -27.52 5.57 -0.07
C VAL A 187 -27.01 6.23 1.21
N TYR A 188 -27.83 6.21 2.27
CA TYR A 188 -27.50 6.80 3.57
C TYR A 188 -27.64 5.77 4.69
N VAL A 189 -26.52 5.19 5.13
CA VAL A 189 -26.48 4.20 6.23
C VAL A 189 -26.63 4.93 7.56
N GLU A 190 -27.45 4.40 8.47
CA GLU A 190 -27.66 5.00 9.81
C GLU A 190 -26.75 4.36 10.85
N THR A 191 -25.88 5.15 11.48
CA THR A 191 -24.95 4.68 12.52
C THR A 191 -25.62 4.65 13.90
N ASP A 192 -24.91 4.21 14.94
CA ASP A 192 -25.41 4.30 16.33
C ASP A 192 -24.88 5.53 17.09
N LEU A 193 -24.28 6.48 16.38
CA LEU A 193 -23.58 7.63 16.94
C LEU A 193 -24.44 8.90 16.85
N ASP A 194 -24.21 9.85 17.75
CA ASP A 194 -24.71 11.23 17.67
C ASP A 194 -23.53 12.18 17.92
N THR A 195 -22.61 12.24 16.96
CA THR A 195 -21.36 13.01 17.12
C THR A 195 -21.57 14.51 16.93
N ASP A 196 -22.65 14.92 16.25
CA ASP A 196 -23.05 16.33 16.11
C ASP A 196 -24.08 16.81 17.17
N HIS A 197 -24.39 15.97 18.15
CA HIS A 197 -25.18 16.30 19.34
C HIS A 197 -26.59 16.85 19.03
N ASP A 198 -27.26 16.30 18.02
CA ASP A 198 -28.62 16.71 17.63
C ASP A 198 -29.73 15.79 18.15
N GLY A 199 -29.35 14.73 18.88
CA GLY A 199 -30.27 13.75 19.46
C GLY A 199 -30.75 12.69 18.47
N LYS A 200 -30.12 12.59 17.28
CA LYS A 200 -30.41 11.57 16.27
C LYS A 200 -29.15 10.81 15.91
N SER A 201 -29.34 9.60 15.40
CA SER A 201 -28.26 8.82 14.81
C SER A 201 -27.66 9.54 13.60
N ASP A 202 -26.33 9.57 13.49
CA ASP A 202 -25.62 10.14 12.35
C ASP A 202 -25.89 9.27 11.10
N LEU A 203 -26.41 9.87 10.03
CA LEU A 203 -26.46 9.24 8.70
C LEU A 203 -25.15 9.47 7.95
N ILE A 204 -24.64 8.43 7.31
CA ILE A 204 -23.44 8.52 6.48
C ILE A 204 -23.76 8.21 5.02
N GLN A 205 -23.31 9.08 4.12
CA GLN A 205 -23.44 8.89 2.68
C GLN A 205 -22.51 7.75 2.22
N VAL A 206 -23.07 6.79 1.48
CA VAL A 206 -22.35 5.63 0.94
C VAL A 206 -22.58 5.56 -0.56
N THR A 207 -21.49 5.54 -1.31
CA THR A 207 -21.47 5.35 -2.77
C THR A 207 -21.26 3.88 -3.09
N VAL A 208 -22.09 3.34 -3.98
CA VAL A 208 -22.07 1.96 -4.43
C VAL A 208 -21.85 1.90 -5.93
N PHE A 209 -20.78 1.21 -6.35
CA PHE A 209 -20.56 0.81 -7.73
C PHE A 209 -20.80 -0.68 -7.85
N ARG A 210 -21.80 -1.11 -8.62
CA ARG A 210 -22.11 -2.54 -8.79
C ARG A 210 -22.41 -2.91 -10.24
N PRO A 211 -22.11 -4.15 -10.65
CA PRO A 211 -22.47 -4.63 -11.99
C PRO A 211 -23.99 -4.62 -12.21
N VAL A 212 -24.44 -4.29 -13.42
CA VAL A 212 -25.88 -4.26 -13.75
C VAL A 212 -26.55 -5.63 -13.61
N GLU A 213 -25.76 -6.69 -13.73
CA GLU A 213 -26.15 -8.09 -13.58
C GLU A 213 -26.80 -8.37 -12.22
N THR A 214 -26.51 -7.54 -11.20
CA THR A 214 -27.17 -7.61 -9.89
C THR A 214 -28.67 -7.34 -9.95
N ASN A 215 -29.15 -6.54 -10.91
CA ASN A 215 -30.59 -6.35 -11.17
C ASN A 215 -31.26 -7.63 -11.71
N ASN A 216 -30.47 -8.60 -12.20
CA ASN A 216 -30.94 -9.88 -12.74
C ASN A 216 -30.76 -11.04 -11.76
N GLY A 217 -30.59 -10.75 -10.46
CA GLY A 217 -30.56 -11.75 -9.40
C GLY A 217 -29.17 -12.28 -9.04
N LEU A 218 -28.12 -11.93 -9.79
CA LEU A 218 -26.75 -12.29 -9.42
C LEU A 218 -26.35 -11.57 -8.12
N LYS A 219 -25.90 -12.32 -7.12
CA LYS A 219 -25.28 -11.75 -5.92
C LYS A 219 -23.78 -11.63 -6.14
N VAL A 220 -23.21 -10.51 -5.71
CA VAL A 220 -21.79 -10.23 -5.89
C VAL A 220 -21.15 -9.83 -4.57
N PRO A 221 -19.86 -10.10 -4.36
CA PRO A 221 -19.12 -9.57 -3.22
C PRO A 221 -18.89 -8.07 -3.36
N ALA A 222 -18.57 -7.44 -2.23
CA ALA A 222 -18.24 -6.02 -2.16
C ALA A 222 -16.79 -5.82 -1.72
N LEU A 223 -16.07 -4.92 -2.41
CA LEU A 223 -14.80 -4.34 -1.99
C LEU A 223 -15.08 -2.96 -1.38
N TYR A 224 -15.09 -2.89 -0.06
CA TYR A 224 -15.38 -1.67 0.69
C TYR A 224 -14.12 -0.85 0.95
N THR A 225 -14.18 0.44 0.64
CA THR A 225 -13.13 1.43 0.90
C THR A 225 -13.65 2.49 1.86
N ALA A 226 -13.22 2.41 3.12
CA ALA A 226 -13.48 3.43 4.14
C ALA A 226 -12.53 4.63 3.91
N SER A 227 -13.02 5.71 3.31
CA SER A 227 -12.18 6.82 2.84
C SER A 227 -12.70 8.16 3.37
N PRO A 228 -12.16 8.67 4.50
CA PRO A 228 -12.54 9.99 5.03
C PRO A 228 -12.39 11.14 4.02
N TYR A 229 -11.52 10.98 3.02
CA TYR A 229 -11.32 11.94 1.93
C TYR A 229 -12.40 11.94 0.84
N PHE A 230 -13.31 10.96 0.84
CA PHE A 230 -14.15 10.65 -0.33
C PHE A 230 -15.14 11.78 -0.66
N GLY A 231 -15.69 12.43 0.37
CA GLY A 231 -16.59 13.58 0.23
C GLY A 231 -15.89 14.87 -0.20
N GLY A 232 -14.56 14.92 -0.11
CA GLY A 232 -13.74 16.11 -0.34
C GLY A 232 -12.55 16.20 0.61
N ILE A 233 -11.53 16.96 0.23
CA ILE A 233 -10.34 17.23 1.05
C ILE A 233 -10.24 18.75 1.26
N ILE A 234 -10.30 19.20 2.50
CA ILE A 234 -10.11 20.60 2.87
C ILE A 234 -8.61 20.86 3.01
N ALA A 235 -8.06 21.70 2.14
CA ALA A 235 -6.66 22.10 2.23
C ALA A 235 -6.45 23.08 3.39
N ASN A 236 -5.70 22.67 4.41
CA ASN A 236 -5.47 23.44 5.63
C ASN A 236 -3.99 23.48 6.06
N GLU A 237 -3.04 23.12 5.19
CA GLU A 237 -1.59 23.12 5.47
C GLU A 237 -1.08 24.43 6.14
N LYS A 238 -1.65 25.58 5.76
CA LYS A 238 -1.30 26.89 6.36
C LYS A 238 -1.70 27.05 7.82
N ARG A 239 -2.56 26.17 8.34
CA ARG A 239 -3.02 26.11 9.73
C ARG A 239 -2.21 25.10 10.55
N ASN A 240 -1.32 24.32 9.94
CA ASN A 240 -0.42 23.43 10.68
C ASN A 240 0.25 24.20 11.82
N HIS A 241 0.34 23.54 12.97
CA HIS A 241 0.87 24.15 14.18
C HIS A 241 2.32 24.58 13.98
N SER A 242 2.71 25.70 14.57
CA SER A 242 4.12 26.07 14.56
C SER A 242 4.93 24.96 15.21
N VAL A 243 6.03 24.57 14.56
CA VAL A 243 7.04 23.69 15.13
C VAL A 243 8.30 24.46 15.52
N ASP A 244 8.41 25.72 15.12
CA ASP A 244 9.50 26.63 15.48
C ASP A 244 9.28 27.15 16.91
N GLU A 245 9.42 26.26 17.89
CA GLU A 245 9.21 26.50 19.31
C GLU A 245 10.18 25.64 20.15
N ASN A 246 10.52 26.11 21.35
CA ASN A 246 11.37 25.37 22.28
C ASN A 246 10.66 24.12 22.81
N LEU A 247 11.46 23.15 23.25
CA LEU A 247 10.94 22.03 24.04
C LEU A 247 10.39 22.54 25.38
N SER A 248 9.36 21.87 25.89
CA SER A 248 8.76 22.09 27.21
C SER A 248 9.05 20.91 28.14
N ASP A 249 8.81 21.09 29.44
CA ASP A 249 8.93 20.01 30.42
C ASP A 249 7.79 19.01 30.23
N ALA A 250 8.12 17.78 29.83
CA ALA A 250 7.14 16.74 29.60
C ALA A 250 6.41 16.30 30.90
N THR A 251 6.94 16.61 32.10
CA THR A 251 6.27 16.29 33.37
C THR A 251 5.06 17.16 33.66
N GLU A 252 4.79 18.19 32.85
CA GLU A 252 3.50 18.90 32.81
C GLU A 252 2.34 17.99 32.36
N TRP A 253 2.64 16.81 31.84
CA TRP A 253 1.68 15.81 31.39
C TRP A 253 0.67 15.44 32.49
N ASN A 254 -0.60 15.47 32.10
CA ASN A 254 -1.74 15.23 32.98
C ASN A 254 -2.62 14.06 32.54
N ASP A 255 -2.13 13.23 31.60
CA ASP A 255 -2.81 12.07 31.03
C ASP A 255 -4.22 12.37 30.48
N PRO A 256 -4.33 13.06 29.32
CA PRO A 256 -5.63 13.31 28.70
C PRO A 256 -6.41 12.01 28.47
N GLN A 257 -7.66 11.99 28.94
CA GLN A 257 -8.52 10.80 28.86
C GLN A 257 -9.38 10.78 27.60
N TYR A 258 -9.60 9.59 27.04
CA TYR A 258 -10.60 9.37 26.01
C TYR A 258 -12.01 9.34 26.63
N VAL A 259 -12.96 9.97 25.93
CA VAL A 259 -14.38 9.91 26.26
C VAL A 259 -15.13 9.76 24.96
N HIS A 260 -15.94 8.71 24.87
CA HIS A 260 -16.73 8.38 23.68
C HIS A 260 -17.87 9.39 23.48
N SER A 261 -18.21 9.68 22.22
CA SER A 261 -19.38 10.49 21.84
C SER A 261 -20.71 9.86 22.28
N PRO A 262 -21.79 10.66 22.34
CA PRO A 262 -23.14 10.14 22.62
C PRO A 262 -23.57 9.03 21.64
N ILE A 263 -24.38 8.10 22.15
CA ILE A 263 -24.93 6.99 21.39
C ILE A 263 -26.43 7.21 21.20
N VAL A 264 -26.86 7.23 19.94
CA VAL A 264 -28.26 7.15 19.53
C VAL A 264 -28.37 5.99 18.56
N LYS A 265 -28.92 4.88 19.02
CA LYS A 265 -29.00 3.65 18.22
C LYS A 265 -29.90 3.84 16.99
N ALA A 266 -29.43 3.35 15.85
CA ALA A 266 -30.21 3.30 14.62
C ALA A 266 -31.48 2.47 14.78
N GLU A 267 -32.44 2.74 13.90
CA GLU A 267 -33.58 1.87 13.70
C GLU A 267 -33.14 0.52 13.11
N LYS A 268 -33.95 -0.52 13.30
CA LYS A 268 -33.68 -1.84 12.70
C LYS A 268 -34.24 -1.92 11.28
N PRO A 269 -33.59 -2.69 10.37
CA PRO A 269 -34.16 -2.97 9.05
C PRO A 269 -35.54 -3.64 9.18
N ASP A 270 -36.55 -3.10 8.50
CA ASP A 270 -37.95 -3.56 8.63
C ASP A 270 -38.36 -4.59 7.56
N GLY A 271 -37.47 -4.84 6.59
CA GLY A 271 -37.73 -5.75 5.48
C GLY A 271 -38.02 -5.06 4.15
N SER A 272 -38.40 -3.79 4.14
CA SER A 272 -38.64 -3.00 2.91
C SER A 272 -37.33 -2.71 2.16
N ASN A 273 -37.44 -2.61 0.83
CA ASN A 273 -36.30 -2.28 -0.02
C ASN A 273 -36.79 -1.43 -1.21
N HIS A 274 -36.37 -0.17 -1.24
CA HIS A 274 -36.64 0.74 -2.34
C HIS A 274 -35.36 0.98 -3.16
N PRO A 275 -35.48 1.11 -4.50
CA PRO A 275 -34.35 1.49 -5.33
C PRO A 275 -33.77 2.84 -4.90
N THR A 276 -32.46 3.00 -5.04
CA THR A 276 -31.76 4.26 -4.78
C THR A 276 -32.26 5.37 -5.71
N THR A 277 -32.19 6.62 -5.24
CA THR A 277 -32.70 7.79 -5.96
C THR A 277 -31.63 8.82 -6.31
N GLU A 278 -30.36 8.53 -6.00
CA GLU A 278 -29.22 9.42 -6.21
C GLU A 278 -28.09 8.67 -6.94
N GLU A 279 -27.47 9.34 -7.92
CA GLU A 279 -26.33 8.83 -8.69
C GLU A 279 -25.01 9.35 -8.08
N ALA A 280 -23.98 8.51 -8.07
CA ALA A 280 -22.71 8.87 -7.48
C ALA A 280 -21.94 9.91 -8.31
N VAL A 281 -21.41 10.94 -7.65
CA VAL A 281 -20.59 12.00 -8.27
C VAL A 281 -19.09 11.83 -8.04
N HIS A 282 -18.72 11.10 -6.99
CA HIS A 282 -17.34 10.79 -6.64
C HIS A 282 -16.85 9.56 -7.42
N LYS A 283 -15.54 9.48 -7.66
CA LYS A 283 -14.90 8.40 -8.44
C LYS A 283 -14.16 7.43 -7.53
N SER A 284 -13.93 6.22 -8.00
CA SER A 284 -12.95 5.34 -7.36
C SER A 284 -11.59 6.04 -7.28
N SER A 285 -10.96 5.98 -6.12
CA SER A 285 -9.62 6.53 -5.86
C SER A 285 -8.50 5.52 -6.13
N TYR A 286 -8.84 4.28 -6.50
CA TYR A 286 -7.88 3.21 -6.71
C TYR A 286 -8.22 2.36 -7.96
N PRO A 287 -7.33 2.26 -8.98
CA PRO A 287 -7.62 1.50 -10.20
C PRO A 287 -7.91 0.01 -9.98
N LEU A 288 -7.39 -0.60 -8.91
CA LEU A 288 -7.67 -2.00 -8.57
C LEU A 288 -9.17 -2.25 -8.36
N ASN A 289 -9.89 -1.31 -7.73
CA ASN A 289 -11.34 -1.42 -7.53
C ASN A 289 -12.11 -1.42 -8.86
N GLU A 290 -11.75 -0.53 -9.80
CA GLU A 290 -12.39 -0.49 -11.11
C GLU A 290 -12.02 -1.73 -11.96
N TYR A 291 -10.80 -2.23 -11.84
CA TYR A 291 -10.38 -3.50 -12.44
C TYR A 291 -11.23 -4.68 -11.95
N MET A 292 -11.47 -4.78 -10.63
CA MET A 292 -12.29 -5.83 -10.04
C MET A 292 -13.79 -5.63 -10.30
N LEU A 293 -14.24 -4.38 -10.44
CA LEU A 293 -15.61 -4.03 -10.84
C LEU A 293 -15.96 -4.51 -12.24
N ALA A 294 -15.04 -4.36 -13.20
CA ALA A 294 -15.19 -4.97 -14.53
C ALA A 294 -15.27 -6.50 -14.49
N ARG A 295 -14.84 -7.11 -13.39
CA ARG A 295 -14.79 -8.56 -13.11
C ARG A 295 -15.84 -9.01 -12.09
N GLY A 296 -16.85 -8.18 -11.83
CA GLY A 296 -18.05 -8.57 -11.10
C GLY A 296 -18.06 -8.23 -9.61
N PHE A 297 -17.00 -7.63 -9.06
CA PHE A 297 -16.93 -7.26 -7.65
C PHE A 297 -17.46 -5.84 -7.47
N ALA A 298 -18.51 -5.65 -6.68
CA ALA A 298 -18.97 -4.29 -6.38
C ALA A 298 -17.88 -3.53 -5.61
N SER A 299 -17.78 -2.22 -5.79
CA SER A 299 -16.92 -1.35 -4.99
C SER A 299 -17.77 -0.35 -4.24
N VAL A 300 -17.55 -0.23 -2.93
CA VAL A 300 -18.34 0.61 -2.03
C VAL A 300 -17.39 1.62 -1.38
N PHE A 301 -17.80 2.88 -1.32
CA PHE A 301 -17.00 3.98 -0.78
C PHE A 301 -17.83 4.81 0.19
N ALA A 302 -17.27 5.13 1.34
CA ALA A 302 -17.90 6.00 2.31
C ALA A 302 -16.87 6.85 3.04
N GLY A 303 -17.20 8.12 3.28
CA GLY A 303 -16.40 8.99 4.14
C GLY A 303 -16.68 8.81 5.63
N ALA A 304 -17.85 8.27 5.97
CA ALA A 304 -18.39 8.17 7.33
C ALA A 304 -18.74 9.56 7.93
N ILE A 305 -18.84 9.66 9.26
CA ILE A 305 -19.21 10.90 9.99
C ILE A 305 -18.34 12.09 9.57
N GLY A 306 -18.87 13.32 9.63
CA GLY A 306 -18.13 14.55 9.31
C GLY A 306 -17.89 14.80 7.81
N THR A 307 -18.16 13.83 6.95
CA THR A 307 -17.89 13.95 5.51
C THR A 307 -19.10 14.40 4.71
N ARG A 308 -18.88 14.91 3.50
CA ARG A 308 -19.92 15.49 2.63
C ARG A 308 -21.16 14.61 2.51
N GLY A 309 -22.35 15.22 2.55
CA GLY A 309 -23.62 14.51 2.54
C GLY A 309 -23.93 13.71 3.82
N SER A 310 -23.04 13.68 4.81
CA SER A 310 -23.20 12.94 6.08
C SER A 310 -23.41 13.87 7.27
N ASP A 311 -23.97 13.33 8.35
CA ASP A 311 -24.06 13.96 9.67
C ASP A 311 -22.74 13.81 10.43
N GLY A 312 -22.67 14.40 11.64
CA GLY A 312 -21.55 14.19 12.56
C GLY A 312 -20.30 15.05 12.31
N VAL A 313 -19.24 14.75 13.06
CA VAL A 313 -17.92 15.42 12.98
C VAL A 313 -16.77 14.41 12.90
N ARG A 314 -15.62 14.83 12.35
CA ARG A 314 -14.39 14.02 12.36
C ARG A 314 -13.74 14.01 13.74
N ILE A 315 -13.28 12.82 14.15
CA ILE A 315 -12.63 12.59 15.43
C ILE A 315 -11.42 11.70 15.18
N THR A 316 -10.38 12.27 14.57
CA THR A 316 -9.28 11.53 13.93
C THR A 316 -8.81 10.33 14.73
N GLY A 317 -8.98 9.14 14.16
CA GLY A 317 -8.49 7.87 14.69
C GLY A 317 -9.27 7.27 15.86
N ALA A 318 -10.32 7.93 16.32
CA ALA A 318 -11.11 7.48 17.47
C ALA A 318 -12.00 6.26 17.14
N PRO A 319 -12.50 5.54 18.18
CA PRO A 319 -13.49 4.48 18.01
C PRO A 319 -14.69 4.86 17.14
N GLU A 320 -15.19 6.09 17.24
CA GLU A 320 -16.34 6.59 16.47
C GLU A 320 -16.11 6.52 14.94
N GLU A 321 -14.88 6.78 14.48
CA GLU A 321 -14.55 6.65 13.05
C GLU A 321 -14.47 5.18 12.61
N THR A 322 -14.12 4.29 13.54
CA THR A 322 -14.12 2.83 13.29
C THR A 322 -15.54 2.31 13.21
N GLU A 323 -16.40 2.71 14.15
CA GLU A 323 -17.80 2.27 14.25
C GLU A 323 -18.65 2.78 13.09
N SER A 324 -18.53 4.07 12.77
CA SER A 324 -19.24 4.65 11.62
C SER A 324 -18.80 4.03 10.30
N ALA A 325 -17.51 3.70 10.12
CA ALA A 325 -17.06 2.99 8.93
C ALA A 325 -17.53 1.52 8.92
N ALA A 326 -17.49 0.82 10.06
CA ALA A 326 -17.97 -0.56 10.19
C ALA A 326 -19.48 -0.71 9.93
N ALA A 327 -20.27 0.32 10.24
CA ALA A 327 -21.71 0.39 9.95
C ALA A 327 -22.03 0.10 8.47
N VAL A 328 -21.14 0.48 7.55
CA VAL A 328 -21.31 0.18 6.12
C VAL A 328 -21.22 -1.32 5.85
N ILE A 329 -20.30 -2.04 6.52
CA ILE A 329 -20.19 -3.49 6.40
C ILE A 329 -21.41 -4.18 6.99
N GLU A 330 -21.92 -3.70 8.13
CA GLU A 330 -23.16 -4.21 8.72
C GLU A 330 -24.34 -4.05 7.74
N TRP A 331 -24.45 -2.92 7.04
CA TRP A 331 -25.48 -2.74 6.00
C TRP A 331 -25.26 -3.67 4.80
N LEU A 332 -24.02 -3.82 4.33
CA LEU A 332 -23.66 -4.74 3.24
C LEU A 332 -23.94 -6.21 3.56
N HIS A 333 -23.82 -6.59 4.83
CA HIS A 333 -24.16 -7.92 5.33
C HIS A 333 -25.66 -8.06 5.64
N GLY A 334 -26.40 -6.95 5.73
CA GLY A 334 -27.86 -6.90 5.93
C GLY A 334 -28.30 -6.76 7.39
N ASP A 335 -27.39 -6.42 8.30
CA ASP A 335 -27.64 -6.27 9.74
C ASP A 335 -28.00 -4.82 10.15
N ARG A 336 -27.71 -3.83 9.29
CA ARG A 336 -27.96 -2.40 9.54
C ARG A 336 -28.83 -1.76 8.45
N ILE A 337 -29.60 -0.74 8.83
CA ILE A 337 -30.50 0.01 7.96
C ILE A 337 -29.75 1.05 7.11
N ALA A 338 -30.27 1.30 5.91
CA ALA A 338 -29.94 2.49 5.13
C ALA A 338 -31.20 3.05 4.47
N TYR A 339 -31.12 4.31 4.04
CA TYR A 339 -32.20 5.05 3.39
C TYR A 339 -31.80 5.54 2.01
N THR A 340 -32.79 5.80 1.16
CA THR A 340 -32.58 6.37 -0.18
C THR A 340 -32.12 7.83 -0.14
N ASP A 341 -32.45 8.54 0.94
CA ASP A 341 -32.08 9.93 1.20
C ASP A 341 -32.06 10.23 2.72
N ARG A 342 -31.63 11.43 3.08
CA ARG A 342 -31.49 11.86 4.49
C ARG A 342 -32.82 12.11 5.23
N THR A 343 -33.97 11.98 4.57
CA THR A 343 -35.29 12.14 5.24
C THR A 343 -35.67 10.93 6.10
N ARG A 344 -34.97 9.80 5.94
CA ARG A 344 -35.21 8.52 6.66
C ARG A 344 -36.58 7.89 6.38
N THR A 345 -37.20 8.23 5.25
CA THR A 345 -38.57 7.78 4.93
C THR A 345 -38.63 6.46 4.18
N MET A 346 -37.63 6.15 3.34
CA MET A 346 -37.62 5.00 2.44
C MET A 346 -36.36 4.17 2.67
N GLN A 347 -36.51 2.93 3.16
CA GLN A 347 -35.37 2.05 3.41
C GLN A 347 -34.85 1.42 2.11
N THR A 348 -33.55 1.17 2.05
CA THR A 348 -32.89 0.48 0.95
C THR A 348 -31.85 -0.51 1.48
N LYS A 349 -31.73 -1.66 0.82
CA LYS A 349 -30.87 -2.77 1.26
C LYS A 349 -29.76 -3.04 0.26
N ALA A 350 -28.64 -3.54 0.76
CA ALA A 350 -27.60 -4.15 -0.07
C ALA A 350 -27.96 -5.60 -0.48
N ASP A 351 -29.20 -5.84 -0.93
CA ASP A 351 -29.66 -7.20 -1.27
C ASP A 351 -28.99 -7.77 -2.53
N TRP A 352 -28.25 -6.96 -3.28
CA TRP A 352 -27.34 -7.36 -4.36
C TRP A 352 -26.03 -7.99 -3.86
N CYS A 353 -25.66 -7.77 -2.59
CA CYS A 353 -24.44 -8.28 -1.99
C CYS A 353 -24.60 -9.78 -1.65
N ASN A 354 -23.53 -10.57 -1.79
CA ASN A 354 -23.50 -11.97 -1.35
C ASN A 354 -23.17 -12.14 0.16
N GLY A 355 -22.95 -11.03 0.88
CA GLY A 355 -22.58 -11.03 2.30
C GLY A 355 -21.08 -11.20 2.57
N ASN A 356 -20.23 -11.32 1.54
CA ASN A 356 -18.78 -11.39 1.67
C ASN A 356 -18.15 -10.06 1.26
N ILE A 357 -17.45 -9.43 2.21
CA ILE A 357 -16.86 -8.12 2.06
C ILE A 357 -15.34 -8.23 2.21
N GLY A 358 -14.61 -7.69 1.23
CA GLY A 358 -13.19 -7.38 1.34
C GLY A 358 -12.99 -5.88 1.51
N MET A 359 -11.85 -5.45 2.04
CA MET A 359 -11.51 -4.03 2.07
C MET A 359 -10.24 -3.68 1.28
N THR A 360 -10.18 -2.44 0.79
CA THR A 360 -9.12 -1.93 -0.10
C THR A 360 -8.76 -0.48 0.19
N GLY A 361 -7.56 -0.06 -0.22
CA GLY A 361 -7.11 1.32 -0.21
C GLY A 361 -5.92 1.59 0.72
N ARG A 362 -5.26 2.74 0.49
CA ARG A 362 -4.04 3.13 1.20
C ARG A 362 -4.20 4.28 2.18
N SER A 363 -3.22 4.47 3.07
CA SER A 363 -3.19 5.59 4.03
C SER A 363 -4.32 5.45 5.06
N TYR A 364 -5.07 6.52 5.33
CA TYR A 364 -6.28 6.49 6.16
C TYR A 364 -7.24 5.34 5.79
N LEU A 365 -7.32 5.00 4.49
CA LEU A 365 -8.16 3.90 4.02
C LEU A 365 -7.63 2.57 4.57
N GLY A 366 -6.33 2.32 4.46
CA GLY A 366 -5.65 1.16 5.03
C GLY A 366 -5.72 1.13 6.56
N THR A 367 -5.63 2.29 7.21
CA THR A 367 -5.75 2.47 8.66
C THR A 367 -7.10 1.98 9.17
N LEU A 368 -8.20 2.40 8.53
CA LEU A 368 -9.55 1.99 8.94
C LEU A 368 -9.81 0.50 8.67
N GLN A 369 -9.12 -0.13 7.72
CA GLN A 369 -9.18 -1.58 7.57
C GLN A 369 -8.65 -2.31 8.80
N ILE A 370 -7.53 -1.85 9.37
CA ILE A 370 -6.97 -2.41 10.61
C ILE A 370 -7.97 -2.22 11.74
N ALA A 371 -8.47 -1.00 11.92
CA ALA A 371 -9.43 -0.67 12.97
C ALA A 371 -10.70 -1.55 12.88
N ILE A 372 -11.33 -1.61 11.71
CA ILE A 372 -12.56 -2.39 11.51
C ILE A 372 -12.28 -3.88 11.67
N ALA A 373 -11.14 -4.39 11.20
CA ALA A 373 -10.78 -5.80 11.38
C ALA A 373 -10.73 -6.20 12.86
N THR A 374 -10.25 -5.32 13.76
CA THR A 374 -10.21 -5.59 15.20
C THR A 374 -11.59 -5.75 15.85
N THR A 375 -12.66 -5.26 15.20
CA THR A 375 -14.03 -5.44 15.71
C THR A 375 -14.58 -6.85 15.47
N GLY A 376 -14.00 -7.60 14.52
CA GLY A 376 -14.54 -8.89 14.08
C GLY A 376 -15.93 -8.79 13.44
N VAL A 377 -16.28 -7.63 12.86
CA VAL A 377 -17.58 -7.39 12.21
C VAL A 377 -17.92 -8.49 11.19
N LYS A 378 -19.18 -8.94 11.22
CA LYS A 378 -19.65 -10.01 10.32
C LYS A 378 -19.62 -9.55 8.88
N GLY A 379 -19.37 -10.50 7.98
CA GLY A 379 -19.24 -10.25 6.55
C GLY A 379 -17.85 -9.82 6.09
N LEU A 380 -17.03 -9.20 6.94
CA LEU A 380 -15.63 -8.87 6.59
C LEU A 380 -14.77 -10.14 6.53
N LYS A 381 -14.42 -10.57 5.31
CA LYS A 381 -13.67 -11.81 5.06
C LYS A 381 -12.16 -11.59 4.96
N THR A 382 -11.75 -10.48 4.33
CA THR A 382 -10.33 -10.16 4.12
C THR A 382 -10.10 -8.65 4.10
N VAL A 383 -8.89 -8.23 4.47
CA VAL A 383 -8.39 -6.87 4.24
C VAL A 383 -7.16 -6.87 3.33
N VAL A 384 -7.02 -5.83 2.51
CA VAL A 384 -5.79 -5.47 1.78
C VAL A 384 -5.40 -4.07 2.23
N SER A 385 -4.76 -4.01 3.40
CA SER A 385 -4.43 -2.79 4.13
C SER A 385 -3.10 -2.22 3.63
N GLU A 386 -3.17 -1.12 2.88
CA GLU A 386 -2.00 -0.51 2.24
C GLU A 386 -1.55 0.77 2.96
N ALA A 387 -0.23 0.97 3.11
CA ALA A 387 0.39 2.16 3.72
C ALA A 387 -0.35 2.65 5.00
N ALA A 388 -0.63 1.72 5.92
CA ALA A 388 -1.64 1.91 6.96
C ALA A 388 -1.04 2.27 8.32
N ILE A 389 -1.74 3.13 9.07
CA ILE A 389 -1.45 3.41 10.48
C ILE A 389 -2.07 2.29 11.33
N SER A 390 -1.32 1.72 12.26
CA SER A 390 -1.85 0.71 13.20
C SER A 390 -2.01 1.23 14.63
N SER A 391 -1.47 2.41 14.90
CA SER A 391 -1.74 3.21 16.09
C SER A 391 -1.45 4.67 15.79
N TRP A 392 -2.40 5.57 16.09
CA TRP A 392 -2.28 6.98 15.70
C TRP A 392 -1.16 7.73 16.40
N TYR A 393 -0.80 7.33 17.63
CA TYR A 393 0.39 7.86 18.28
C TYR A 393 1.63 7.65 17.43
N ASP A 394 1.77 6.50 16.76
CA ASP A 394 2.94 6.19 15.95
C ASP A 394 3.03 7.00 14.64
N TYR A 395 1.97 7.75 14.28
CA TYR A 395 1.96 8.63 13.11
C TYR A 395 2.51 10.03 13.44
N TYR A 396 2.01 10.65 14.52
CA TYR A 396 2.37 12.02 14.94
C TYR A 396 3.32 12.09 16.14
N ARG A 397 3.69 10.95 16.74
CA ARG A 397 4.53 10.87 17.93
C ARG A 397 5.52 9.69 17.85
N GLU A 398 6.58 9.78 18.64
CA GLU A 398 7.52 8.68 18.85
C GLU A 398 8.27 8.86 20.17
N HIS A 399 8.30 7.81 21.00
CA HIS A 399 9.06 7.75 22.27
C HIS A 399 8.98 9.05 23.11
N GLY A 400 7.77 9.58 23.32
CA GLY A 400 7.53 10.77 24.12
C GLY A 400 7.74 12.11 23.41
N LEU A 401 7.92 12.13 22.09
CA LEU A 401 8.09 13.34 21.28
C LEU A 401 6.97 13.56 20.27
N VAL A 402 6.79 14.83 19.89
CA VAL A 402 6.07 15.25 18.69
C VAL A 402 6.96 15.02 17.46
N ILE A 403 6.57 14.08 16.61
CA ILE A 403 7.33 13.67 15.41
C ILE A 403 6.39 13.62 14.20
N ALA A 404 6.55 14.57 13.29
CA ALA A 404 5.73 14.71 12.11
C ALA A 404 5.94 13.56 11.10
N PRO A 405 4.93 13.24 10.27
CA PRO A 405 5.12 12.57 8.99
C PRO A 405 5.97 13.43 8.05
N GLU A 406 6.69 12.83 7.09
CA GLU A 406 7.44 13.56 6.07
C GLU A 406 6.56 14.59 5.35
N ALA A 407 7.04 15.83 5.26
CA ALA A 407 6.37 16.99 4.66
C ALA A 407 5.05 17.41 5.32
N CYS A 408 4.74 16.91 6.52
CA CYS A 408 3.56 17.25 7.31
C CYS A 408 3.95 17.94 8.63
N GLN A 409 5.01 18.75 8.64
CA GLN A 409 5.43 19.48 9.85
C GLN A 409 4.28 20.31 10.42
N GLY A 410 4.04 20.16 11.72
CA GLY A 410 2.96 20.85 12.42
C GLY A 410 1.56 20.24 12.27
N GLU A 411 1.39 19.21 11.42
CA GLU A 411 0.13 18.47 11.34
C GLU A 411 -0.10 17.65 12.62
N ASP A 412 -1.36 17.46 12.99
CA ASP A 412 -1.80 16.63 14.11
C ASP A 412 -3.26 16.18 13.93
N LEU A 413 -3.86 15.57 14.95
CA LEU A 413 -5.22 15.01 14.88
C LEU A 413 -6.28 16.07 14.53
N ASP A 414 -6.18 17.27 15.09
CA ASP A 414 -7.13 18.36 14.81
C ASP A 414 -7.07 18.84 13.35
N LEU A 415 -5.87 18.97 12.78
CA LEU A 415 -5.70 19.32 11.36
C LEU A 415 -6.29 18.24 10.45
N LEU A 416 -6.00 16.96 10.71
CA LEU A 416 -6.51 15.89 9.86
C LEU A 416 -8.03 15.71 10.01
N ALA A 417 -8.61 16.07 11.16
CA ALA A 417 -10.06 16.11 11.35
C ALA A 417 -10.67 17.16 10.40
N GLU A 418 -10.14 18.39 10.39
CA GLU A 418 -10.58 19.45 9.48
C GLU A 418 -10.38 19.07 8.00
N THR A 419 -9.25 18.44 7.66
CA THR A 419 -8.98 17.98 6.29
C THR A 419 -10.12 17.11 5.73
N CYS A 420 -10.75 16.30 6.60
CA CYS A 420 -11.82 15.38 6.24
C CYS A 420 -13.24 15.89 6.60
N GLU A 421 -13.38 17.09 7.19
CA GLU A 421 -14.66 17.69 7.61
C GLU A 421 -15.45 18.27 6.41
N SER A 422 -15.65 17.46 5.39
CA SER A 422 -16.17 17.88 4.09
C SER A 422 -17.67 18.18 4.06
N ASN A 423 -18.44 17.84 5.11
CA ASN A 423 -19.82 18.30 5.25
C ASN A 423 -19.92 19.83 5.43
N LEU A 424 -18.84 20.50 5.82
CA LEU A 424 -18.75 21.96 5.86
C LEU A 424 -18.88 22.60 4.47
N TRP A 425 -18.63 21.86 3.38
CA TRP A 425 -18.86 22.34 2.02
C TRP A 425 -20.36 22.47 1.67
N ASP A 426 -21.20 21.72 2.38
CA ASP A 426 -22.65 21.80 2.21
C ASP A 426 -23.16 22.94 3.10
N ALA A 427 -23.25 24.15 2.54
CA ALA A 427 -23.52 25.38 3.30
C ALA A 427 -24.80 25.35 4.17
N GLY A 428 -25.79 24.51 3.83
CA GLY A 428 -26.95 24.28 4.70
C GLY A 428 -26.57 23.52 5.98
N SER A 429 -25.80 22.44 5.86
CA SER A 429 -25.25 21.66 6.98
C SER A 429 -24.27 22.49 7.81
N TYR A 430 -23.45 23.34 7.16
CA TYR A 430 -22.46 24.20 7.82
C TYR A 430 -23.05 25.00 8.98
N LEU A 431 -24.28 25.52 8.82
CA LEU A 431 -24.97 26.30 9.86
C LEU A 431 -25.16 25.52 11.17
N LYS A 432 -25.34 24.19 11.06
CA LYS A 432 -25.49 23.26 12.19
C LYS A 432 -24.14 22.70 12.64
N ILE A 433 -23.29 22.28 11.71
CA ILE A 433 -22.08 21.50 12.00
C ILE A 433 -20.92 22.37 12.45
N LYS A 434 -20.77 23.59 11.94
CA LYS A 434 -19.61 24.44 12.27
C LYS A 434 -19.37 24.63 13.78
N PRO A 435 -20.39 24.86 14.63
CA PRO A 435 -20.22 24.91 16.07
C PRO A 435 -19.73 23.60 16.71
N GLU A 436 -20.17 22.45 16.22
CA GLU A 436 -19.76 21.14 16.73
C GLU A 436 -18.33 20.81 16.29
N TYR A 437 -18.00 21.11 15.04
CA TYR A 437 -16.63 21.09 14.55
C TYR A 437 -15.71 21.96 15.42
N ASP A 438 -16.10 23.18 15.77
CA ASP A 438 -15.29 24.07 16.61
C ASP A 438 -15.05 23.52 18.02
N LYS A 439 -16.05 22.85 18.61
CA LYS A 439 -15.89 22.16 19.88
C LYS A 439 -14.90 21.00 19.76
N MET A 440 -15.03 20.20 18.69
CA MET A 440 -14.15 19.07 18.44
C MET A 440 -12.71 19.50 18.18
N GLN A 441 -12.50 20.56 17.40
CA GLN A 441 -11.18 21.17 17.20
C GLN A 441 -10.52 21.56 18.52
N LYS A 442 -11.26 22.26 19.40
CA LYS A 442 -10.74 22.60 20.72
C LYS A 442 -10.37 21.36 21.54
N GLN A 443 -11.24 20.35 21.52
CA GLN A 443 -11.00 19.11 22.27
C GLN A 443 -9.79 18.34 21.75
N LEU A 444 -9.65 18.19 20.43
CA LEU A 444 -8.51 17.48 19.82
C LEU A 444 -7.21 18.22 20.12
N LEU A 445 -7.16 19.53 19.88
CA LEU A 445 -5.99 20.36 20.15
C LEU A 445 -5.51 20.29 21.61
N GLU A 446 -6.45 20.24 22.56
CA GLU A 446 -6.13 20.10 23.98
C GLU A 446 -5.63 18.69 24.32
N LYS A 447 -6.29 17.64 23.80
CA LYS A 447 -6.02 16.26 24.21
C LYS A 447 -4.87 15.58 23.48
N GLU A 448 -4.53 16.02 22.28
CA GLU A 448 -3.39 15.48 21.53
C GLU A 448 -2.04 15.83 22.16
N ASP A 449 -2.02 16.82 23.06
CA ASP A 449 -0.91 17.22 23.93
C ASP A 449 0.42 17.35 23.19
N ARG A 450 0.47 18.32 22.27
CA ARG A 450 1.71 18.71 21.58
C ARG A 450 2.73 19.33 22.52
N THR A 451 2.31 19.82 23.68
CA THR A 451 3.22 20.40 24.68
C THR A 451 4.18 19.33 25.20
N THR A 452 3.67 18.16 25.59
CA THR A 452 4.50 17.14 26.23
C THR A 452 4.93 16.01 25.29
N GLY A 453 4.18 15.75 24.22
CA GLY A 453 4.42 14.63 23.28
C GLY A 453 4.18 13.24 23.86
N GLN A 454 3.65 13.16 25.09
CA GLN A 454 3.52 11.92 25.84
C GLN A 454 2.37 11.05 25.34
N TYR A 455 2.48 9.76 25.63
CA TYR A 455 1.34 8.84 25.49
C TYR A 455 0.28 9.16 26.53
N SER A 456 -0.96 8.72 26.31
CA SER A 456 -2.07 8.90 27.25
C SER A 456 -3.18 7.91 26.99
N ASP A 457 -4.17 7.85 27.87
CA ASP A 457 -5.43 7.13 27.63
C ASP A 457 -6.13 7.61 26.33
N PHE A 458 -6.07 8.91 26.02
CA PHE A 458 -6.57 9.46 24.76
C PHE A 458 -5.87 8.89 23.51
N TRP A 459 -4.55 8.71 23.56
CA TRP A 459 -3.78 8.08 22.48
C TRP A 459 -3.95 6.55 22.44
N GLU A 460 -4.19 5.93 23.60
CA GLU A 460 -4.47 4.50 23.75
C GLU A 460 -5.76 4.08 23.05
N ALA A 461 -6.82 4.88 23.15
CA ALA A 461 -8.08 4.63 22.43
C ALA A 461 -7.93 4.54 20.90
N ARG A 462 -6.78 4.98 20.37
CA ARG A 462 -6.43 5.00 18.95
C ARG A 462 -5.35 3.98 18.60
N ASN A 463 -5.19 2.95 19.43
CA ASN A 463 -4.20 1.88 19.27
C ASN A 463 -4.88 0.53 18.94
N TYR A 464 -5.04 0.27 17.65
CA TYR A 464 -5.73 -0.93 17.16
C TYR A 464 -4.97 -2.22 17.49
N ARG A 465 -3.64 -2.14 17.63
CA ARG A 465 -2.82 -3.32 17.95
C ARG A 465 -3.17 -3.95 19.29
N HIS A 466 -3.72 -3.20 20.24
CA HIS A 466 -4.16 -3.74 21.53
C HIS A 466 -5.51 -4.46 21.47
N HIS A 467 -6.18 -4.44 20.31
CA HIS A 467 -7.43 -5.14 20.02
C HIS A 467 -7.25 -6.17 18.88
N ALA A 468 -6.00 -6.54 18.58
CA ALA A 468 -5.69 -7.44 17.47
C ALA A 468 -6.31 -8.85 17.65
N ASP A 469 -6.57 -9.27 18.89
CA ASP A 469 -7.27 -10.53 19.22
C ASP A 469 -8.72 -10.59 18.67
N GLY A 470 -9.32 -9.43 18.41
CA GLY A 470 -10.64 -9.32 17.77
C GLY A 470 -10.63 -9.63 16.26
N ILE A 471 -9.46 -9.66 15.61
CA ILE A 471 -9.34 -9.94 14.17
C ILE A 471 -9.83 -11.36 13.86
N LYS A 472 -10.70 -11.46 12.84
CA LYS A 472 -11.26 -12.73 12.31
C LYS A 472 -11.10 -12.90 10.80
N CYS A 473 -10.82 -11.83 10.07
CA CYS A 473 -10.60 -11.87 8.63
C CYS A 473 -9.19 -12.38 8.28
N SER A 474 -9.00 -12.85 7.06
CA SER A 474 -7.67 -13.03 6.47
C SER A 474 -7.03 -11.68 6.13
N TRP A 475 -5.72 -11.68 5.91
CA TRP A 475 -4.95 -10.44 5.98
C TRP A 475 -3.92 -10.29 4.87
N ILE A 476 -3.95 -9.14 4.19
CA ILE A 476 -2.84 -8.68 3.36
C ILE A 476 -2.44 -7.28 3.81
N SER A 477 -1.16 -7.08 4.09
CA SER A 477 -0.59 -5.74 4.26
C SER A 477 0.34 -5.39 3.10
N VAL A 478 0.32 -4.12 2.70
CA VAL A 478 1.22 -3.55 1.68
C VAL A 478 1.85 -2.29 2.24
N HIS A 479 3.16 -2.14 2.14
CA HIS A 479 3.83 -0.94 2.65
C HIS A 479 5.10 -0.57 1.88
N GLY A 480 5.34 0.72 1.72
CA GLY A 480 6.60 1.22 1.18
C GLY A 480 7.70 1.20 2.24
N LEU A 481 8.84 0.55 1.97
CA LEU A 481 9.99 0.55 2.87
C LEU A 481 10.60 1.94 3.06
N ASN A 482 10.37 2.85 2.12
CA ASN A 482 10.80 4.24 2.18
C ASN A 482 9.63 5.19 2.47
N ASP A 483 8.51 4.70 3.02
CA ASP A 483 7.37 5.54 3.41
C ASP A 483 7.68 6.27 4.73
N TRP A 484 8.12 7.52 4.63
CA TRP A 484 8.38 8.39 5.78
C TRP A 484 7.18 9.25 6.16
N ASN A 485 6.05 9.13 5.45
CA ASN A 485 4.77 9.66 5.87
C ASN A 485 4.12 8.68 6.87
N VAL A 486 3.57 7.56 6.40
CA VAL A 486 3.11 6.49 7.29
C VAL A 486 4.29 5.58 7.57
N LYS A 487 5.03 5.88 8.63
CA LYS A 487 6.32 5.25 8.92
C LYS A 487 6.21 3.72 9.07
N PRO A 488 7.20 2.91 8.63
CA PRO A 488 7.07 1.46 8.53
C PRO A 488 6.88 0.72 9.86
N LYS A 489 7.13 1.36 11.02
CA LYS A 489 6.81 0.75 12.33
C LYS A 489 5.34 0.35 12.42
N ASN A 490 4.45 1.07 11.74
CA ASN A 490 3.02 0.78 11.76
C ASN A 490 2.74 -0.64 11.25
N VAL A 491 3.16 -0.95 10.02
CA VAL A 491 2.97 -2.28 9.42
C VAL A 491 3.78 -3.35 10.14
N TYR A 492 5.01 -3.07 10.56
CA TYR A 492 5.85 -4.05 11.26
C TYR A 492 5.20 -4.50 12.56
N LYS A 493 4.73 -3.57 13.39
CA LYS A 493 4.19 -3.88 14.72
C LYS A 493 2.85 -4.62 14.65
N ILE A 494 1.97 -4.29 13.70
CA ILE A 494 0.74 -5.09 13.50
C ILE A 494 1.06 -6.47 12.93
N TRP A 495 2.04 -6.56 12.03
CA TRP A 495 2.49 -7.83 11.46
C TRP A 495 3.01 -8.81 12.53
N GLN A 496 3.74 -8.33 13.55
CA GLN A 496 4.18 -9.18 14.68
C GLN A 496 3.03 -9.83 15.47
N LEU A 497 1.81 -9.31 15.34
CA LEU A 497 0.60 -9.84 15.96
C LEU A 497 -0.15 -10.74 14.98
N VAL A 498 -0.41 -10.24 13.77
CA VAL A 498 -1.18 -10.94 12.73
C VAL A 498 -0.50 -12.23 12.25
N SER A 499 0.83 -12.22 12.11
CA SER A 499 1.60 -13.42 11.69
C SER A 499 1.47 -14.61 12.64
N LYS A 500 0.98 -14.39 13.87
CA LYS A 500 0.74 -15.44 14.87
C LYS A 500 -0.71 -15.93 14.89
N MET A 501 -1.59 -15.29 14.12
CA MET A 501 -3.01 -15.63 14.05
C MET A 501 -3.25 -16.81 13.11
N PRO A 502 -4.33 -17.58 13.31
CA PRO A 502 -4.60 -18.78 12.52
C PRO A 502 -5.05 -18.48 11.08
N MET A 503 -5.55 -17.27 10.81
CA MET A 503 -6.04 -16.87 9.49
C MET A 503 -4.88 -16.68 8.52
N LYS A 504 -5.11 -16.94 7.23
CA LYS A 504 -4.09 -16.75 6.18
C LYS A 504 -3.67 -15.27 6.11
N HIS A 505 -2.36 -15.04 6.00
CA HIS A 505 -1.79 -13.71 6.00
C HIS A 505 -0.62 -13.57 5.03
N HIS A 506 -0.52 -12.40 4.37
CA HIS A 506 0.59 -12.04 3.50
C HIS A 506 1.04 -10.58 3.73
N LEU A 507 2.31 -10.31 3.42
CA LEU A 507 2.92 -8.97 3.52
C LEU A 507 3.71 -8.65 2.23
N PHE A 508 3.45 -7.47 1.66
CA PHE A 508 4.20 -6.93 0.54
C PHE A 508 4.93 -5.65 0.97
N LEU A 509 6.25 -5.63 0.78
CA LEU A 509 7.09 -4.47 1.07
C LEU A 509 7.77 -4.01 -0.21
N HIS A 510 7.43 -2.82 -0.69
CA HIS A 510 8.00 -2.27 -1.94
C HIS A 510 8.99 -1.13 -1.67
N GLN A 511 9.78 -0.74 -2.67
CA GLN A 511 10.80 0.32 -2.54
C GLN A 511 10.23 1.74 -2.58
N GLY A 512 8.91 1.89 -2.61
CA GLY A 512 8.26 3.20 -2.68
C GLY A 512 8.17 3.90 -1.32
N PRO A 513 7.80 5.19 -1.35
CA PRO A 513 7.32 5.92 -0.21
C PRO A 513 5.81 5.68 -0.06
N HIS A 514 5.05 6.71 0.31
CA HIS A 514 3.59 6.70 0.41
C HIS A 514 2.87 6.54 -0.96
N TYR A 515 2.99 5.35 -1.56
CA TYR A 515 2.66 5.06 -2.96
C TYR A 515 2.09 3.64 -3.13
N ASN A 516 1.37 3.38 -4.22
CA ASN A 516 0.82 2.05 -4.53
C ASN A 516 1.85 1.14 -5.23
N MET A 517 1.57 -0.16 -5.31
CA MET A 517 2.37 -1.13 -6.09
C MET A 517 1.58 -2.00 -7.09
N ASN A 518 0.30 -1.68 -7.34
CA ASN A 518 -0.60 -2.52 -8.14
C ASN A 518 -0.25 -2.67 -9.62
N ASN A 519 0.58 -1.76 -10.15
CA ASN A 519 0.85 -1.56 -11.58
C ASN A 519 2.35 -1.62 -11.92
N PHE A 520 3.12 -2.39 -11.14
CA PHE A 520 4.56 -2.55 -11.33
C PHE A 520 4.91 -3.56 -12.44
N VAL A 521 6.10 -3.37 -13.02
CA VAL A 521 6.71 -4.37 -13.92
C VAL A 521 7.07 -5.63 -13.13
N SER A 522 7.71 -5.46 -11.99
CA SER A 522 8.41 -6.52 -11.27
C SER A 522 7.53 -7.52 -10.53
N ILE A 523 6.22 -7.27 -10.43
CA ILE A 523 5.27 -8.16 -9.75
C ILE A 523 3.86 -8.01 -10.34
N ASP A 524 3.11 -9.09 -10.37
CA ASP A 524 1.72 -9.19 -10.82
C ASP A 524 0.72 -9.05 -9.66
N PHE A 525 0.88 -7.99 -8.87
CA PHE A 525 0.08 -7.77 -7.65
C PHE A 525 -1.43 -7.76 -7.93
N THR A 526 -1.86 -7.12 -9.02
CA THR A 526 -3.29 -7.09 -9.39
C THR A 526 -3.84 -8.50 -9.68
N ASP A 527 -3.07 -9.36 -10.36
CA ASP A 527 -3.45 -10.74 -10.63
C ASP A 527 -3.48 -11.61 -9.36
N LEU A 528 -2.57 -11.36 -8.42
CA LEU A 528 -2.58 -11.98 -7.07
C LEU A 528 -3.84 -11.58 -6.30
N MET A 529 -4.18 -10.29 -6.30
CA MET A 529 -5.38 -9.80 -5.62
C MET A 529 -6.66 -10.33 -6.27
N ASN A 530 -6.70 -10.48 -7.60
CA ASN A 530 -7.83 -11.12 -8.28
C ASN A 530 -8.01 -12.57 -7.80
N LEU A 531 -6.93 -13.36 -7.79
CA LEU A 531 -6.95 -14.73 -7.28
C LEU A 531 -7.41 -14.79 -5.81
N TRP A 532 -6.87 -13.90 -4.98
CA TRP A 532 -7.21 -13.78 -3.56
C TRP A 532 -8.68 -13.45 -3.34
N PHE A 533 -9.20 -12.40 -3.97
CA PHE A 533 -10.59 -11.97 -3.78
C PHE A 533 -11.58 -12.99 -4.30
N VAL A 534 -11.26 -13.72 -5.38
CA VAL A 534 -12.08 -14.85 -5.84
C VAL A 534 -12.14 -15.94 -4.77
N HIS A 535 -11.01 -16.29 -4.15
CA HIS A 535 -10.98 -17.28 -3.08
C HIS A 535 -11.79 -16.83 -1.86
N GLU A 536 -11.46 -15.64 -1.32
CA GLU A 536 -12.00 -15.15 -0.04
C GLU A 536 -13.46 -14.72 -0.11
N LEU A 537 -13.95 -14.28 -1.28
CA LEU A 537 -15.25 -13.62 -1.40
C LEU A 537 -16.25 -14.37 -2.27
N LEU A 538 -15.81 -15.34 -3.09
CA LEU A 538 -16.68 -16.17 -3.92
C LEU A 538 -16.65 -17.65 -3.54
N ASP A 539 -15.90 -18.02 -2.49
CA ASP A 539 -15.75 -19.40 -2.00
C ASP A 539 -15.28 -20.37 -3.11
N VAL A 540 -14.38 -19.89 -3.99
CA VAL A 540 -13.80 -20.68 -5.09
C VAL A 540 -12.42 -21.18 -4.68
N GLU A 541 -12.25 -22.50 -4.60
CA GLU A 541 -10.94 -23.13 -4.41
C GLU A 541 -10.10 -22.97 -5.69
N ASN A 542 -9.14 -22.06 -5.65
CA ASN A 542 -8.29 -21.67 -6.78
C ASN A 542 -6.80 -21.63 -6.41
N ASN A 543 -6.41 -22.34 -5.34
CA ASN A 543 -5.04 -22.42 -4.83
C ASN A 543 -4.47 -21.12 -4.21
N ALA A 544 -5.26 -20.05 -4.03
CA ALA A 544 -4.75 -18.77 -3.49
C ALA A 544 -3.95 -18.93 -2.18
N TYR A 545 -4.38 -19.80 -1.27
CA TYR A 545 -3.71 -20.04 0.01
C TYR A 545 -2.34 -20.72 -0.09
N ASN A 546 -1.98 -21.29 -1.23
CA ASN A 546 -0.68 -21.93 -1.45
C ASN A 546 0.10 -21.31 -2.61
N GLN A 547 -0.41 -20.22 -3.20
CA GLN A 547 0.06 -19.75 -4.49
C GLN A 547 1.38 -18.96 -4.40
N TRP A 548 1.59 -18.14 -3.37
CA TRP A 548 2.79 -17.32 -3.22
C TRP A 548 3.32 -17.28 -1.77
N PRO A 549 4.57 -16.83 -1.56
CA PRO A 549 5.19 -16.74 -0.23
C PRO A 549 4.46 -15.81 0.75
N THR A 550 4.64 -16.03 2.05
CA THR A 550 4.06 -15.20 3.11
C THR A 550 4.51 -13.74 3.00
N VAL A 551 5.80 -13.48 2.81
CA VAL A 551 6.35 -12.12 2.75
C VAL A 551 7.13 -11.93 1.45
N MET A 552 6.79 -10.86 0.72
CA MET A 552 7.42 -10.46 -0.54
C MET A 552 8.05 -9.09 -0.36
N ILE A 553 9.38 -8.98 -0.51
CA ILE A 553 10.13 -7.74 -0.27
C ILE A 553 10.91 -7.32 -1.51
N GLN A 554 10.60 -6.17 -2.10
CA GLN A 554 11.31 -5.62 -3.24
C GLN A 554 12.74 -5.22 -2.84
N ASP A 555 13.74 -5.66 -3.61
CA ASP A 555 15.16 -5.38 -3.35
C ASP A 555 15.51 -3.90 -3.64
N ASN A 556 16.33 -3.29 -2.77
CA ASN A 556 16.71 -1.87 -2.88
C ASN A 556 17.83 -1.59 -3.90
N LEU A 557 18.49 -2.63 -4.42
CA LEU A 557 19.54 -2.55 -5.43
C LEU A 557 19.02 -2.93 -6.82
N GLN A 558 18.12 -3.92 -6.90
CA GLN A 558 17.52 -4.41 -8.14
C GLN A 558 16.00 -4.41 -8.04
N ALA A 559 15.35 -3.40 -8.63
CA ALA A 559 13.89 -3.22 -8.54
C ALA A 559 13.07 -4.42 -9.04
N ASP A 560 13.61 -5.25 -9.93
CA ASP A 560 12.95 -6.43 -10.48
C ASP A 560 13.29 -7.74 -9.76
N LYS A 561 13.90 -7.64 -8.57
CA LYS A 561 14.11 -8.75 -7.64
C LYS A 561 13.19 -8.57 -6.43
N TRP A 562 12.46 -9.62 -6.11
CA TRP A 562 11.66 -9.72 -4.90
C TRP A 562 12.22 -10.86 -4.04
N HIS A 563 12.50 -10.57 -2.77
CA HIS A 563 12.89 -11.56 -1.78
C HIS A 563 11.63 -12.25 -1.25
N GLU A 564 11.68 -13.57 -1.24
CA GLU A 564 10.61 -14.43 -0.72
C GLU A 564 11.00 -14.86 0.70
N GLU A 565 10.33 -14.29 1.71
CA GLU A 565 10.65 -14.53 3.11
C GLU A 565 9.47 -15.19 3.84
N LYS A 566 9.79 -15.89 4.94
CA LYS A 566 8.78 -16.54 5.78
C LYS A 566 8.09 -15.56 6.75
N ASP A 567 8.76 -14.47 7.07
CA ASP A 567 8.34 -13.48 8.04
C ASP A 567 9.07 -12.14 7.76
N TRP A 568 8.76 -11.09 8.51
CA TRP A 568 9.56 -9.87 8.62
C TRP A 568 9.74 -9.53 10.09
N ASN A 569 10.87 -9.98 10.63
CA ASN A 569 11.29 -9.75 12.00
C ASN A 569 12.82 -9.86 12.09
N ASP A 570 13.36 -9.59 13.28
CA ASP A 570 14.80 -9.62 13.53
C ASP A 570 15.42 -11.02 13.32
N LYS A 571 14.63 -12.09 13.53
CA LYS A 571 15.06 -13.50 13.42
C LYS A 571 15.37 -13.92 11.97
N LEU A 572 15.09 -13.09 10.98
CA LEU A 572 15.57 -13.31 9.61
C LEU A 572 17.10 -13.23 9.51
N GLY A 573 17.73 -12.46 10.39
CA GLY A 573 19.17 -12.22 10.40
C GLY A 573 19.86 -12.74 11.66
N ARG A 574 21.11 -12.36 11.83
CA ARG A 574 21.93 -12.59 13.03
C ARG A 574 22.25 -11.26 13.67
N GLU A 575 22.23 -11.24 14.99
CA GLU A 575 22.57 -10.05 15.77
C GLU A 575 24.01 -9.59 15.52
N LYS A 576 24.16 -8.26 15.40
CA LYS A 576 25.41 -7.53 15.31
C LYS A 576 25.32 -6.28 16.17
N ILE A 577 26.43 -5.94 16.80
CA ILE A 577 26.57 -4.73 17.61
C ILE A 577 27.79 -3.99 17.10
N TYR A 578 27.64 -2.69 16.91
CA TYR A 578 28.73 -1.79 16.58
C TYR A 578 28.83 -0.69 17.63
N PHE A 579 30.07 -0.32 17.93
CA PHE A 579 30.44 0.67 18.93
C PHE A 579 31.16 1.84 18.25
N PRO A 580 30.86 3.09 18.64
CA PRO A 580 31.58 4.26 18.18
C PRO A 580 33.01 4.29 18.73
N THR A 581 33.94 4.92 18.01
CA THR A 581 35.33 5.13 18.45
C THR A 581 35.66 6.62 18.68
N ASP A 582 36.76 6.89 19.39
CA ASP A 582 37.28 8.25 19.60
C ASP A 582 37.66 8.95 18.27
N ASP A 583 37.92 8.19 17.21
CA ASP A 583 38.33 8.67 15.88
C ASP A 583 37.17 8.75 14.88
N ASP A 584 35.92 8.78 15.36
CA ASP A 584 34.70 8.90 14.54
C ASP A 584 34.45 7.67 13.62
N GLU A 585 34.91 6.50 14.04
CA GLU A 585 34.67 5.22 13.37
C GLU A 585 33.56 4.42 14.08
N LEU A 586 33.03 3.40 13.38
CA LEU A 586 32.00 2.49 13.87
C LEU A 586 32.45 1.04 13.64
N LEU A 587 32.78 0.32 14.72
CA LEU A 587 33.42 -1.01 14.65
C LEU A 587 32.71 -2.03 15.57
N GLN A 588 32.74 -3.32 15.22
CA GLN A 588 32.18 -4.39 16.07
C GLN A 588 33.00 -4.60 17.34
N ASP A 589 34.29 -4.28 17.29
CA ASP A 589 35.27 -4.32 18.37
C ASP A 589 35.73 -2.91 18.78
N GLY A 590 34.90 -1.90 18.51
CA GLY A 590 35.16 -0.52 18.93
C GLY A 590 35.24 -0.43 20.45
N ASP A 591 36.28 0.24 20.94
CA ASP A 591 36.50 0.51 22.36
C ASP A 591 36.81 1.99 22.50
N SER A 592 35.91 2.72 23.14
CA SER A 592 35.98 4.17 23.31
C SER A 592 35.70 4.53 24.75
N HIS A 593 36.37 5.58 25.22
CA HIS A 593 36.17 6.11 26.57
C HIS A 593 35.99 7.63 26.56
N ALA A 594 35.82 8.24 25.38
CA ALA A 594 35.63 9.67 25.26
C ALA A 594 34.17 10.08 25.54
N GLU A 595 34.02 11.26 26.14
CA GLU A 595 32.78 12.02 26.09
C GLU A 595 32.87 12.99 24.91
N LYS A 596 32.00 12.83 23.90
CA LYS A 596 31.93 13.74 22.74
C LYS A 596 30.68 14.60 22.82
N SER A 597 30.82 15.89 22.50
CA SER A 597 29.72 16.85 22.54
C SER A 597 29.41 17.43 21.18
N PHE A 598 28.14 17.75 20.96
CA PHE A 598 27.68 18.60 19.86
C PHE A 598 26.68 19.63 20.40
N THR A 599 26.62 20.79 19.75
CA THR A 599 25.65 21.84 20.10
C THR A 599 24.56 21.85 19.04
N ASP A 600 23.36 21.47 19.45
CA ASP A 600 22.14 21.65 18.67
C ASP A 600 21.77 23.13 18.65
N VAL A 601 21.41 23.63 17.48
CA VAL A 601 21.06 25.05 17.26
C VAL A 601 19.58 25.23 16.93
N GLY A 602 18.77 24.20 17.20
CA GLY A 602 17.37 24.12 16.83
C GLY A 602 17.13 24.49 15.37
N GLY A 603 16.02 25.16 15.09
CA GLY A 603 15.68 25.61 13.74
C GLY A 603 16.39 26.89 13.28
N ILE A 604 17.25 27.50 14.11
CA ILE A 604 17.75 28.87 13.87
C ILE A 604 18.50 28.96 12.53
N GLU A 605 19.47 28.08 12.31
CA GLU A 605 20.28 28.11 11.08
C GLU A 605 19.52 27.56 9.87
N PHE A 606 18.64 26.58 10.06
CA PHE A 606 17.76 26.05 9.02
C PHE A 606 16.81 27.11 8.47
N LYS A 607 16.04 27.76 9.34
CA LYS A 607 15.08 28.82 8.97
C LYS A 607 15.79 30.03 8.36
N LYS A 608 16.96 30.40 8.88
CA LYS A 608 17.79 31.48 8.33
C LYS A 608 18.34 31.16 6.94
N ALA A 609 18.67 29.90 6.66
CA ALA A 609 19.14 29.50 5.34
C ALA A 609 18.02 29.41 4.29
N GLY A 610 16.78 29.17 4.71
CA GLY A 610 15.62 29.13 3.83
C GLY A 610 15.64 27.97 2.81
N ILE A 611 16.33 26.87 3.14
CA ILE A 611 16.34 25.64 2.33
C ILE A 611 15.11 24.78 2.66
N SER A 612 14.74 23.84 1.78
CA SER A 612 13.65 22.91 2.07
C SER A 612 14.08 21.85 3.10
N GLU A 613 13.11 21.24 3.77
CA GLU A 613 13.33 20.13 4.72
C GLU A 613 14.01 18.94 4.04
N SER A 614 13.62 18.62 2.81
CA SER A 614 14.24 17.57 1.99
C SER A 614 15.67 17.91 1.54
N GLU A 615 15.96 19.18 1.25
CA GLU A 615 17.30 19.63 0.91
C GLU A 615 18.22 19.56 2.15
N TRP A 616 17.70 19.97 3.31
CA TRP A 616 18.38 19.80 4.59
C TRP A 616 18.69 18.33 4.85
N GLU A 617 17.71 17.43 4.76
CA GLU A 617 17.90 16.01 5.07
C GLU A 617 18.99 15.41 4.18
N TYR A 618 18.95 15.65 2.87
CA TYR A 618 19.96 15.13 1.96
C TYR A 618 21.37 15.66 2.25
N LYS A 619 21.50 16.96 2.53
CA LYS A 619 22.79 17.58 2.91
C LYS A 619 23.29 17.03 4.25
N PHE A 620 22.40 16.89 5.23
CA PHE A 620 22.66 16.36 6.56
C PHE A 620 23.18 14.92 6.50
N ILE A 621 22.44 14.00 5.85
CA ILE A 621 22.86 12.59 5.76
C ILE A 621 24.15 12.43 4.94
N SER A 622 24.38 13.32 3.97
CA SER A 622 25.61 13.35 3.15
C SER A 622 26.83 13.93 3.89
N GLY A 623 26.66 14.49 5.09
CA GLY A 623 27.75 15.05 5.88
C GLY A 623 28.20 16.45 5.44
N ASP A 624 27.29 17.27 4.90
CA ASP A 624 27.59 18.69 4.63
C ASP A 624 28.04 19.39 5.93
N GLU A 625 29.21 20.02 5.92
CA GLU A 625 29.86 20.57 7.12
C GLU A 625 28.93 21.51 7.92
N LYS A 626 28.13 22.34 7.23
CA LYS A 626 27.23 23.28 7.90
C LYS A 626 26.15 22.53 8.67
N TRP A 627 25.52 21.54 8.04
CA TRP A 627 24.35 20.86 8.59
C TRP A 627 24.69 19.66 9.48
N ALA A 628 25.87 19.05 9.28
CA ALA A 628 26.35 17.93 10.08
C ALA A 628 27.01 18.36 11.40
N LYS A 629 27.38 19.64 11.55
CA LYS A 629 28.02 20.16 12.76
C LYS A 629 27.22 19.90 14.05
N PRO A 630 25.88 20.03 14.08
CA PRO A 630 25.04 19.65 15.23
C PRO A 630 24.82 18.13 15.39
N SER A 631 25.84 17.31 15.11
CA SER A 631 25.74 15.85 15.22
C SER A 631 27.10 15.20 15.50
N LEU A 632 27.07 13.97 16.00
CA LEU A 632 28.20 13.04 16.00
C LEU A 632 27.99 11.98 14.92
N ARG A 633 29.05 11.63 14.20
CA ARG A 633 28.98 10.72 13.05
C ARG A 633 30.05 9.65 13.18
N PHE A 634 29.64 8.40 13.12
CA PHE A 634 30.52 7.24 13.23
C PHE A 634 30.37 6.38 11.99
N THR A 635 31.47 6.14 11.27
CA THR A 635 31.42 5.42 9.99
C THR A 635 32.18 4.11 10.03
N THR A 636 31.61 3.06 9.44
CA THR A 636 32.32 1.80 9.22
C THR A 636 33.37 1.96 8.12
N ASP A 637 34.25 0.97 8.01
CA ASP A 637 34.94 0.68 6.76
C ASP A 637 33.95 0.32 5.63
N GLU A 638 34.45 0.31 4.41
CA GLU A 638 33.68 -0.20 3.27
C GLU A 638 33.35 -1.68 3.45
N PHE A 639 32.10 -2.05 3.20
CA PHE A 639 31.67 -3.44 3.23
C PHE A 639 32.34 -4.23 2.10
N ILE A 640 32.98 -5.36 2.43
CA ILE A 640 33.66 -6.21 1.44
C ILE A 640 32.71 -7.20 0.74
N HIS A 641 31.50 -7.37 1.27
CA HIS A 641 30.40 -8.13 0.69
C HIS A 641 29.08 -7.39 0.96
N PRO A 642 28.03 -7.58 0.14
CA PRO A 642 26.72 -7.02 0.46
C PRO A 642 26.22 -7.60 1.79
N THR A 643 25.53 -6.77 2.56
CA THR A 643 24.94 -7.13 3.86
C THR A 643 23.53 -6.57 3.92
N THR A 644 22.55 -7.40 4.32
CA THR A 644 21.15 -6.96 4.43
C THR A 644 20.76 -6.73 5.89
N ILE A 645 20.56 -5.47 6.29
CA ILE A 645 19.97 -5.13 7.59
C ILE A 645 18.49 -5.47 7.56
N VAL A 646 18.01 -6.20 8.58
CA VAL A 646 16.62 -6.65 8.71
C VAL A 646 16.07 -6.31 10.08
N GLY A 647 14.76 -6.04 10.13
CA GLY A 647 14.06 -5.83 11.40
C GLY A 647 14.28 -4.42 11.95
N ARG A 648 14.28 -4.29 13.29
CA ARG A 648 14.40 -2.98 13.97
C ARG A 648 15.76 -2.84 14.66
N PRO A 649 16.64 -1.95 14.18
CA PRO A 649 17.83 -1.60 14.95
C PRO A 649 17.45 -1.02 16.32
N GLU A 650 18.26 -1.32 17.33
CA GLU A 650 18.14 -0.84 18.70
C GLU A 650 19.40 -0.04 19.02
N VAL A 651 19.23 1.18 19.53
CA VAL A 651 20.34 2.03 19.97
C VAL A 651 20.28 2.14 21.49
N LYS A 652 21.46 2.03 22.12
CA LYS A 652 21.67 2.53 23.47
C LYS A 652 22.62 3.70 23.42
N VAL A 653 22.29 4.76 24.14
CA VAL A 653 23.10 5.98 24.17
C VAL A 653 23.01 6.61 25.55
N ARG A 654 24.16 6.78 26.20
CA ARG A 654 24.27 7.55 27.44
C ARG A 654 24.53 9.01 27.12
N VAL A 655 23.63 9.89 27.55
CA VAL A 655 23.63 11.31 27.15
C VAL A 655 23.30 12.24 28.32
N LYS A 656 23.93 13.42 28.34
CA LYS A 656 23.52 14.58 29.15
C LYS A 656 23.24 15.77 28.24
N GLY A 657 22.19 16.54 28.55
CA GLY A 657 21.87 17.81 27.90
C GLY A 657 22.23 18.99 28.81
N SER A 658 22.52 20.14 28.21
CA SER A 658 22.81 21.39 28.96
C SER A 658 21.57 22.04 29.55
N LEU A 659 20.37 21.56 29.20
CA LEU A 659 19.08 22.01 29.74
C LEU A 659 18.39 20.85 30.49
N PRO A 660 17.46 21.13 31.41
CA PRO A 660 16.71 20.10 32.14
C PRO A 660 15.55 19.51 31.33
N LYS A 661 15.74 19.34 30.03
CA LYS A 661 14.83 18.80 29.02
C LYS A 661 15.69 18.36 27.83
N GLY A 662 15.10 17.83 26.76
CA GLY A 662 15.85 17.58 25.54
C GLY A 662 15.32 16.40 24.74
N GLN A 663 15.88 16.25 23.54
CA GLN A 663 15.56 15.14 22.63
C GLN A 663 16.83 14.61 21.97
N ILE A 664 16.82 13.34 21.61
CA ILE A 664 17.88 12.72 20.80
C ILE A 664 17.25 12.02 19.61
N SER A 665 17.87 12.24 18.46
CA SER A 665 17.57 11.60 17.19
C SER A 665 18.76 10.74 16.77
N VAL A 666 18.47 9.53 16.28
CA VAL A 666 19.50 8.58 15.82
C VAL A 666 19.13 8.06 14.44
N ALA A 667 20.08 8.11 13.51
CA ALA A 667 19.90 7.63 12.13
C ALA A 667 21.00 6.65 11.71
N LEU A 668 20.61 5.66 10.92
CA LEU A 668 21.49 4.80 10.12
C LEU A 668 21.41 5.20 8.64
N VAL A 669 22.57 5.46 8.06
CA VAL A 669 22.72 5.96 6.69
C VAL A 669 23.68 5.08 5.90
N GLU A 670 23.29 4.72 4.68
CA GLU A 670 24.21 4.11 3.73
C GLU A 670 25.01 5.21 3.01
N LEU A 671 26.33 5.16 3.07
CA LEU A 671 27.23 6.09 2.39
C LEU A 671 27.87 5.43 1.17
N GLY A 672 27.94 6.16 0.06
CA GLY A 672 28.59 5.73 -1.18
C GLY A 672 27.96 6.41 -2.40
N GLU A 673 28.79 6.98 -3.28
CA GLU A 673 28.29 7.63 -4.50
C GLU A 673 27.92 6.60 -5.58
N ARG A 674 26.62 6.36 -5.76
CA ARG A 674 26.10 5.39 -6.74
C ARG A 674 24.72 5.77 -7.22
N GLN A 675 24.27 5.13 -8.30
CA GLN A 675 22.89 5.23 -8.76
C GLN A 675 22.02 4.34 -7.87
N ARG A 676 21.22 4.96 -7.00
CA ARG A 676 20.16 4.27 -6.23
C ARG A 676 18.89 4.21 -7.07
N LEU A 677 17.88 3.49 -6.61
CA LEU A 677 16.56 3.52 -7.23
C LEU A 677 15.96 4.94 -7.13
N THR A 678 15.15 5.32 -8.12
CA THR A 678 14.34 6.54 -8.09
C THR A 678 13.45 6.59 -6.86
N ALA A 679 13.15 7.79 -6.34
CA ALA A 679 12.31 7.94 -5.15
C ALA A 679 10.89 7.35 -5.35
N THR A 680 10.31 7.54 -6.53
CA THR A 680 9.06 6.91 -6.96
C THR A 680 9.28 6.11 -8.24
N PRO A 681 8.38 5.18 -8.60
CA PRO A 681 8.49 4.45 -9.86
C PRO A 681 8.44 5.40 -11.05
N LYS A 682 9.28 5.16 -12.05
CA LYS A 682 9.25 5.90 -13.31
C LYS A 682 8.13 5.35 -14.18
N PHE A 683 7.33 6.23 -14.75
CA PHE A 683 6.29 5.84 -15.71
C PHE A 683 6.92 5.26 -16.99
N LEU A 684 6.49 4.07 -17.37
CA LEU A 684 6.99 3.35 -18.56
C LEU A 684 5.93 3.34 -19.67
N MET A 685 4.67 3.09 -19.32
CA MET A 685 3.54 3.15 -20.27
C MET A 685 2.36 3.86 -19.62
N ARG A 686 2.29 5.18 -19.81
CA ARG A 686 1.21 6.02 -19.27
C ARG A 686 -0.14 5.61 -19.87
N GLY A 687 -1.09 5.22 -19.01
CA GLY A 687 -2.38 4.72 -19.44
C GLY A 687 -2.29 3.46 -20.32
N GLY A 688 -1.21 2.68 -20.19
CA GLY A 688 -0.95 1.51 -21.02
C GLY A 688 -1.63 0.24 -20.56
N GLN A 689 -2.28 0.25 -19.39
CA GLN A 689 -2.99 -0.90 -18.83
C GLN A 689 -4.50 -0.63 -18.85
N GLU A 690 -5.27 -1.52 -19.46
CA GLU A 690 -6.73 -1.40 -19.54
C GLU A 690 -7.38 -2.07 -18.32
N LEU A 691 -8.26 -1.36 -17.61
CA LEU A 691 -8.95 -1.92 -16.43
C LEU A 691 -10.04 -2.94 -16.84
N GLY A 692 -10.57 -2.77 -18.04
CA GLY A 692 -11.55 -3.61 -18.71
C GLY A 692 -11.78 -3.09 -20.13
N TYR A 693 -12.83 -3.53 -20.83
CA TYR A 693 -13.15 -2.97 -22.14
C TYR A 693 -13.74 -1.55 -21.99
N LYS A 694 -13.00 -0.53 -22.44
CA LYS A 694 -13.39 0.90 -22.35
C LYS A 694 -13.75 1.33 -20.92
N PHE A 695 -12.99 0.86 -19.94
CA PHE A 695 -13.31 1.06 -18.52
C PHE A 695 -12.24 1.84 -17.74
N GLY A 696 -11.50 2.71 -18.45
CA GLY A 696 -10.39 3.45 -17.87
C GLY A 696 -9.08 2.67 -17.91
N THR A 697 -8.01 3.33 -17.48
CA THR A 697 -6.64 2.82 -17.60
C THR A 697 -5.82 3.07 -16.35
N ASP A 698 -4.73 2.33 -16.23
CA ASP A 698 -3.64 2.56 -15.28
C ASP A 698 -2.29 2.68 -16.01
N THR A 699 -1.26 3.13 -15.29
CA THR A 699 0.09 3.37 -15.82
C THR A 699 1.06 2.30 -15.35
N LEU A 700 1.64 1.55 -16.29
CA LEU A 700 2.77 0.68 -16.00
C LEU A 700 3.97 1.55 -15.59
N GLN A 701 4.58 1.18 -14.47
CA GLN A 701 5.73 1.89 -13.91
C GLN A 701 6.69 0.94 -13.19
N GLU A 702 7.93 1.36 -12.98
CA GLU A 702 8.91 0.63 -12.17
C GLU A 702 10.00 1.56 -11.66
N PHE A 703 10.61 1.20 -10.52
CA PHE A 703 11.82 1.88 -10.06
C PHE A 703 12.98 1.61 -11.02
N VAL A 704 13.76 2.65 -11.30
CA VAL A 704 14.94 2.56 -12.18
C VAL A 704 16.16 3.20 -11.50
N PRO A 705 17.39 2.94 -11.97
CA PRO A 705 18.55 3.69 -11.51
C PRO A 705 18.36 5.19 -11.72
N ASP A 706 18.48 5.97 -10.65
CA ASP A 706 18.40 7.43 -10.65
C ASP A 706 19.78 8.07 -10.92
N LYS A 707 19.85 9.40 -10.83
CA LYS A 707 21.10 10.14 -10.71
C LYS A 707 21.88 9.64 -9.49
N LYS A 708 23.22 9.77 -9.56
CA LYS A 708 24.08 9.40 -8.45
C LYS A 708 23.74 10.23 -7.21
N THR A 709 23.62 9.56 -6.07
CA THR A 709 23.48 10.18 -4.75
C THR A 709 24.63 9.73 -3.86
N LYS A 710 25.06 10.57 -2.92
CA LYS A 710 26.19 10.27 -2.02
C LYS A 710 25.79 9.38 -0.84
N ALA A 711 24.53 9.43 -0.46
CA ALA A 711 24.00 8.73 0.70
C ALA A 711 22.51 8.42 0.52
N LYS A 712 21.98 7.53 1.37
CA LYS A 712 20.54 7.31 1.56
C LYS A 712 20.26 6.94 3.02
N LEU A 713 19.22 7.54 3.60
CA LEU A 713 18.69 7.15 4.90
C LEU A 713 18.18 5.70 4.84
N ILE A 714 18.65 4.86 5.75
CA ILE A 714 18.15 3.48 5.90
C ILE A 714 16.99 3.48 6.90
N THR A 715 17.22 4.08 8.07
CA THR A 715 16.25 4.15 9.16
C THR A 715 16.69 5.20 10.19
N LYS A 716 15.74 5.78 10.94
CA LYS A 716 15.97 6.70 12.06
C LYS A 716 14.87 6.58 13.10
N ALA A 717 15.09 7.12 14.29
CA ALA A 717 14.07 7.35 15.30
C ALA A 717 14.49 8.47 16.26
N HIS A 718 13.53 8.91 17.06
CA HIS A 718 13.67 10.04 17.98
C HIS A 718 13.20 9.64 19.38
N MET A 719 13.76 10.22 20.44
CA MET A 719 13.38 9.96 21.82
C MET A 719 13.52 11.20 22.71
N ASN A 720 12.53 11.42 23.57
CA ASN A 720 12.55 12.46 24.60
C ASN A 720 13.47 12.03 25.75
N LEU A 721 14.38 12.89 26.20
CA LEU A 721 15.26 12.59 27.33
C LEU A 721 14.48 12.27 28.61
N GLN A 722 13.34 12.92 28.82
CA GLN A 722 12.52 12.72 30.01
C GLN A 722 11.82 11.35 30.04
N ASN A 723 11.84 10.61 28.93
CA ASN A 723 11.33 9.25 28.84
C ASN A 723 12.43 8.17 29.01
N TYR A 724 13.63 8.54 29.47
CA TYR A 724 14.76 7.61 29.68
C TYR A 724 14.38 6.36 30.50
N LYS A 725 13.42 6.49 31.42
CA LYS A 725 12.99 5.41 32.32
C LYS A 725 11.75 4.66 31.85
N ASP A 726 10.83 5.34 31.18
CA ASP A 726 9.54 4.80 30.77
C ASP A 726 9.01 5.51 29.51
N MET A 727 8.70 4.74 28.46
CA MET A 727 8.13 5.24 27.21
C MET A 727 6.72 5.82 27.35
N LYS A 728 6.03 5.52 28.47
CA LYS A 728 4.65 5.94 28.75
C LYS A 728 4.56 6.96 29.89
N LYS A 729 5.67 7.31 30.53
CA LYS A 729 5.67 8.27 31.65
C LYS A 729 6.96 9.09 31.69
N PRO A 730 6.87 10.43 31.67
CA PRO A 730 8.04 11.30 31.76
C PRO A 730 8.54 11.42 33.21
N GLU A 731 9.81 11.73 33.36
CA GLU A 731 10.48 12.04 34.63
C GLU A 731 11.27 13.34 34.50
N HIS A 732 11.43 14.06 35.62
CA HIS A 732 12.29 15.25 35.64
C HIS A 732 13.75 14.84 35.42
N ILE A 733 14.49 15.64 34.66
CA ILE A 733 15.92 15.46 34.43
C ILE A 733 16.72 16.68 34.88
N ASP A 734 17.94 16.44 35.36
CA ASP A 734 18.86 17.51 35.73
C ASP A 734 19.75 17.82 34.51
N ALA A 735 20.00 19.10 34.25
CA ALA A 735 21.04 19.50 33.27
C ALA A 735 22.40 18.92 33.68
N ASP A 736 23.25 18.63 32.69
CA ASP A 736 24.61 18.12 32.85
C ASP A 736 24.73 16.74 33.56
N LYS A 737 23.62 16.02 33.72
CA LYS A 737 23.58 14.66 34.27
C LYS A 737 23.31 13.65 33.16
N PHE A 738 24.03 12.54 33.21
CA PHE A 738 23.87 11.45 32.24
C PHE A 738 22.64 10.60 32.51
N TYR A 739 21.94 10.26 31.43
CA TYR A 739 20.81 9.34 31.38
C TYR A 739 21.06 8.31 30.28
N ASP A 740 20.61 7.09 30.52
CA ASP A 740 20.68 5.99 29.55
C ASP A 740 19.38 5.97 28.74
N LEU A 741 19.50 6.15 27.42
CA LEU A 741 18.41 5.93 26.49
C LEU A 741 18.59 4.57 25.82
N ASP A 742 17.49 3.82 25.69
CA ASP A 742 17.42 2.54 24.98
C ASP A 742 16.13 2.51 24.16
N PHE A 743 16.25 2.55 22.84
CA PHE A 743 15.08 2.61 21.95
C PHE A 743 15.31 2.02 20.56
N LEU A 744 14.19 1.70 19.91
CA LEU A 744 14.16 1.03 18.61
C LEU A 744 13.96 2.02 17.46
N LEU A 745 14.76 1.89 16.40
CA LEU A 745 14.60 2.64 15.14
C LEU A 745 13.41 2.11 14.30
N GLN A 746 13.09 2.81 13.21
CA GLN A 746 12.12 2.30 12.23
C GLN A 746 12.58 0.94 11.64
N PRO A 747 11.66 0.01 11.38
CA PRO A 747 12.00 -1.30 10.82
C PRO A 747 12.43 -1.17 9.36
N THR A 748 13.35 -2.04 8.93
CA THR A 748 13.89 -2.01 7.57
C THR A 748 14.13 -3.42 7.00
N TYR A 749 14.38 -3.45 5.69
CA TYR A 749 14.99 -4.55 4.95
C TYR A 749 15.86 -3.89 3.88
N TYR A 750 17.15 -3.73 4.15
CA TYR A 750 18.02 -2.90 3.32
C TYR A 750 19.37 -3.57 3.07
N THR A 751 19.69 -3.81 1.80
CA THR A 751 21.00 -4.33 1.41
C THR A 751 21.96 -3.17 1.19
N ILE A 752 22.99 -3.09 2.03
CA ILE A 752 24.16 -2.26 1.82
C ILE A 752 25.06 -3.00 0.82
N PRO A 753 25.37 -2.43 -0.35
CA PRO A 753 26.23 -3.09 -1.33
C PRO A 753 27.70 -3.05 -0.89
N SER A 754 28.50 -3.97 -1.42
CA SER A 754 29.96 -3.92 -1.24
C SER A 754 30.53 -2.59 -1.77
N GLY A 755 31.48 -2.01 -1.05
CA GLY A 755 32.08 -0.70 -1.35
C GLY A 755 31.29 0.50 -0.81
N SER A 756 30.09 0.29 -0.25
CA SER A 756 29.42 1.31 0.58
C SER A 756 29.84 1.19 2.04
N LYS A 757 29.62 2.25 2.82
CA LYS A 757 29.81 2.28 4.28
C LYS A 757 28.46 2.43 4.99
N LEU A 758 28.42 2.06 6.26
CA LEU A 758 27.32 2.38 7.17
C LEU A 758 27.76 3.56 8.06
N ALA A 759 26.86 4.52 8.27
CA ALA A 759 27.05 5.61 9.21
C ALA A 759 25.97 5.60 10.29
N LEU A 760 26.39 5.65 11.55
CA LEU A 760 25.56 6.01 12.69
C LEU A 760 25.67 7.51 12.92
N ILE A 761 24.54 8.20 12.98
CA ILE A 761 24.46 9.64 13.23
C ILE A 761 23.62 9.86 14.48
N ILE A 762 24.20 10.53 15.49
CA ILE A 762 23.52 10.96 16.71
C ILE A 762 23.38 12.48 16.66
N TYR A 763 22.16 12.98 16.76
CA TYR A 763 21.81 14.40 16.67
C TYR A 763 20.60 14.69 17.55
N SER A 764 20.04 15.91 17.51
CA SER A 764 18.84 16.26 18.28
C SER A 764 17.71 16.76 17.38
N THR A 765 17.82 17.95 16.80
CA THR A 765 16.77 18.53 15.95
C THR A 765 16.75 17.90 14.56
N ASP A 766 15.59 17.35 14.17
CA ASP A 766 15.29 16.94 12.80
C ASP A 766 14.38 17.97 12.14
N GLU A 767 14.92 18.74 11.19
CA GLU A 767 14.23 19.91 10.65
C GLU A 767 12.92 19.55 9.92
N GLY A 768 12.80 18.31 9.45
CA GLY A 768 11.62 17.80 8.75
C GLY A 768 10.66 17.00 9.64
N MET A 769 11.00 16.68 10.89
CA MET A 769 10.15 15.82 11.74
C MET A 769 9.96 16.28 13.17
N THR A 770 10.95 16.83 13.85
CA THR A 770 10.81 17.24 15.26
C THR A 770 10.30 18.67 15.38
N LYS A 771 10.03 19.12 16.62
CA LYS A 771 10.06 20.55 16.93
C LYS A 771 11.45 21.13 16.58
N ARG A 772 11.48 22.43 16.29
CA ARG A 772 12.64 23.21 15.88
C ARG A 772 12.89 24.32 16.91
N PRO A 773 13.65 24.03 17.99
CA PRO A 773 13.91 24.99 19.05
C PRO A 773 14.47 26.33 18.56
N LEU A 774 14.21 27.38 19.34
CA LEU A 774 14.72 28.74 19.16
C LEU A 774 15.87 29.06 20.13
N GLU A 775 16.35 28.04 20.85
CA GLU A 775 17.47 28.09 21.78
C GLU A 775 18.49 27.01 21.45
N GLU A 776 19.75 27.23 21.83
CA GLU A 776 20.81 26.24 21.67
C GLU A 776 20.80 25.26 22.84
N GLU A 777 21.11 23.99 22.57
CA GLU A 777 21.28 22.97 23.60
C GLU A 777 22.50 22.10 23.27
N THR A 778 23.42 21.96 24.23
CA THR A 778 24.60 21.11 24.05
C THR A 778 24.33 19.74 24.63
N TYR A 779 24.57 18.71 23.82
CA TYR A 779 24.46 17.31 24.21
C TYR A 779 25.87 16.73 24.30
N THR A 780 26.11 15.93 25.33
CA THR A 780 27.36 15.18 25.50
C THR A 780 27.03 13.70 25.60
N ILE A 781 27.67 12.90 24.75
CA ILE A 781 27.49 11.46 24.64
C ILE A 781 28.71 10.75 25.23
N ASP A 782 28.45 9.81 26.13
CA ASP A 782 29.47 8.87 26.63
C ASP A 782 29.58 7.69 25.67
N LEU A 783 30.67 7.66 24.90
CA LEU A 783 30.88 6.65 23.86
C LEU A 783 31.12 5.25 24.45
N ALA A 784 31.63 5.14 25.69
CA ALA A 784 31.81 3.85 26.36
C ALA A 784 30.48 3.14 26.65
N ASN A 785 29.39 3.89 26.68
CA ASN A 785 28.03 3.40 26.95
C ASN A 785 27.09 3.71 25.78
N THR A 786 27.62 3.66 24.55
CA THR A 786 26.84 3.86 23.32
C THR A 786 27.06 2.70 22.36
N GLU A 787 25.97 2.11 21.86
CA GLU A 787 26.01 1.01 20.89
C GLU A 787 24.83 1.09 19.93
N ILE A 788 25.02 0.58 18.71
CA ILE A 788 23.94 0.27 17.79
C ILE A 788 23.92 -1.24 17.52
N LYS A 789 22.78 -1.85 17.82
CA LYS A 789 22.50 -3.26 17.60
C LYS A 789 21.49 -3.43 16.47
N PHE A 790 21.74 -4.35 15.56
CA PHE A 790 20.77 -4.73 14.52
C PHE A 790 20.98 -6.17 14.07
N TYR A 791 20.04 -6.69 13.30
CA TYR A 791 20.13 -8.02 12.72
C TYR A 791 20.49 -7.91 11.24
N GLU A 792 21.41 -8.75 10.77
CA GLU A 792 21.83 -8.77 9.37
C GLU A 792 21.77 -10.18 8.76
N LYS A 793 21.47 -10.25 7.46
CA LYS A 793 21.33 -11.47 6.66
C LYS A 793 22.35 -11.54 5.54
#